data_AF-A0A160IKZ9-F1
#
_entry.id   AF-A0A160IKZ9-F1
#
_cell.length_a   1.000
_cell.length_b   1.000
_cell.length_c   1.000
_cell.angle_alpha   90.00
_cell.angle_beta   90.00
_cell.angle_gamma   90.00
#
_symmetry.space_group_name_H-M   'P 1'
#
loop_
_entity.id
_entity.type
_entity.pdbx_description
1 polymer ?
#
loop_
_entity_poly.entity_id
_entity_poly.type
_entity_poly.pdbx_seq_one_letter_code
_entity_poly.pdbx_strand_id
1 'polypeptide(L)'
;MFMKMTKKVTNISIMLVMVLSMVLPLQQTASAADVLTVSEALIKQDKSIQTVEGYIVGTVKGGSGSSISFTHEGPFTANTNLALADSPSETDKTKILTVQLPNNAVRSALNLVEHPENLGKKVQLKGTLEAYFSVPGLKNVNEYQFVDGTPSEPQVEEVKSSVEGQVVSKGTSVALSTATTDAEIYYTIDGQDPTTDSTRYTAPIMVNEDVTIKAVAFKEGLKNSNISEFKYQVALSGLRIHDVQGAGHQSPVANKAVEGVEGIVTKVVDNNNFYMQDIKPDKDYRTSEGILVYQKDHGQAKGNLVSVDGLVKEWVLEGYSDKLKTDLAVTEINASHITKLQEGQKLPKSTIIGLFGLQQPTKIIDNDNFGVFDPKEDGIDFYESLEGMLVEVKNPGVLAPQNYGELVVVPDFWKQKEFNSSGGLNITEFDYNPERIFIDINDESFVAKTGDFFLGSITGVVSYGFGNYKVLADREELPTFVEGKTKPEVTKIHEKHKELTIASFNVENFSALKEGRDSTSDEKVSRIAKSIVGNLNAPDIVGLVEMQDGNGPINDGTTDAKESADRLIAEITAQGGPQYVYTDIAPVDGKDGGIPGGNIRVGFIYNPERVSLAEGTKGTATEAVGYKDGKLTVNPGRIDPTNPAFANSRKPVAAQFIFKGESVIVVANHFNSKGGDQPLFGKNQPPFLGSEAQRLEIAGIVNQFVKDVKNEDKDAKVVLLGDFNDFEFTKTLKKVKGNELTNMIEEVPFKERYTYSYQGNAQVLDHILVTNNMAKKTKVDIVHINSQFMEEHGRASDHDPVVIQVKLDKVR
;
A
#
# COMPACT_ATOMS: atom_id res chain seq x y z
N MET A 1 15.17 33.47 13.78
CA MET A 1 15.39 34.75 13.07
C MET A 1 16.24 34.46 11.84
N PHE A 2 15.77 34.87 10.65
CA PHE A 2 16.36 34.73 9.30
C PHE A 2 16.45 33.34 8.63
N MET A 3 15.37 33.06 7.86
CA MET A 3 15.37 32.77 6.42
C MET A 3 16.21 31.60 5.88
N LYS A 4 15.53 30.55 5.42
CA LYS A 4 15.85 29.85 4.16
C LYS A 4 14.62 29.15 3.59
N MET A 5 13.87 29.91 2.78
CA MET A 5 12.97 29.36 1.77
C MET A 5 13.79 28.74 0.62
N THR A 6 13.25 27.63 0.10
CA THR A 6 13.36 27.11 -1.28
C THR A 6 14.72 26.71 -1.84
N LYS A 7 14.82 25.44 -2.28
CA LYS A 7 15.31 25.06 -3.62
C LYS A 7 14.86 23.63 -4.00
N LYS A 8 13.73 23.57 -4.71
CA LYS A 8 13.49 22.60 -5.79
C LYS A 8 14.25 23.08 -7.04
N VAL A 9 14.30 22.21 -8.05
CA VAL A 9 14.75 22.41 -9.46
C VAL A 9 16.26 22.12 -9.63
N THR A 10 16.71 21.16 -10.45
CA THR A 10 16.34 20.91 -11.86
C THR A 10 16.87 19.56 -12.37
N ASN A 11 16.05 18.84 -13.14
CA ASN A 11 16.49 18.14 -14.35
C ASN A 11 15.53 18.59 -15.46
N ILE A 12 16.01 19.42 -16.39
CA ILE A 12 15.29 19.91 -17.57
C ILE A 12 16.15 19.57 -18.78
N SER A 13 15.52 18.96 -19.77
CA SER A 13 15.76 19.05 -21.22
C SER A 13 14.69 18.16 -21.87
N ILE A 14 13.71 18.59 -22.67
CA ILE A 14 13.52 19.76 -23.52
C ILE A 14 12.00 19.98 -23.66
N MET A 15 11.49 21.16 -23.29
CA MET A 15 10.30 21.75 -23.92
C MET A 15 10.28 23.25 -23.59
N LEU A 16 10.90 24.03 -24.48
CA LEU A 16 10.75 25.47 -24.63
C LEU A 16 10.33 25.62 -26.10
N VAL A 17 9.16 26.19 -26.42
CA VAL A 17 8.98 27.64 -26.53
C VAL A 17 7.63 28.08 -25.96
N MET A 18 7.72 29.06 -25.06
CA MET A 18 6.65 29.84 -24.46
C MET A 18 5.97 30.82 -25.44
N VAL A 19 4.65 30.95 -25.27
CA VAL A 19 3.89 32.20 -25.00
C VAL A 19 4.27 33.45 -25.81
N LEU A 20 3.36 33.90 -26.68
CA LEU A 20 2.85 35.28 -26.65
C LEU A 20 1.63 35.45 -27.59
N SER A 21 0.73 36.34 -27.19
CA SER A 21 -0.32 37.02 -27.97
C SER A 21 -1.77 36.50 -27.87
N MET A 22 -2.49 37.24 -27.03
CA MET A 22 -3.90 37.57 -27.07
C MET A 22 -4.47 37.82 -28.48
N VAL A 23 -5.74 37.42 -28.65
CA VAL A 23 -6.82 38.12 -29.38
C VAL A 23 -6.66 38.26 -30.90
N LEU A 24 -7.29 37.33 -31.63
CA LEU A 24 -8.26 37.53 -32.74
C LEU A 24 -8.46 36.18 -33.48
N PRO A 25 -9.67 35.85 -33.96
CA PRO A 25 -9.87 34.65 -34.76
C PRO A 25 -9.27 34.88 -36.15
N LEU A 26 -8.11 34.26 -36.42
CA LEU A 26 -7.62 34.07 -37.78
C LEU A 26 -8.52 33.02 -38.45
N GLN A 27 -9.45 33.47 -39.30
CA GLN A 27 -10.01 32.65 -40.36
C GLN A 27 -8.86 32.15 -41.24
N GLN A 28 -8.43 30.91 -41.03
CA GLN A 28 -7.63 30.20 -42.01
C GLN A 28 -8.59 29.59 -43.03
N THR A 29 -8.73 30.24 -44.19
CA THR A 29 -9.30 29.61 -45.38
C THR A 29 -8.29 28.59 -45.91
N ALA A 30 -8.52 27.30 -45.63
CA ALA A 30 -7.79 26.23 -46.30
C ALA A 30 -8.19 26.17 -47.78
N SER A 31 -7.19 26.20 -48.66
CA SER A 31 -7.35 25.97 -50.10
C SER A 31 -7.86 24.54 -50.34
N ALA A 32 -8.92 24.38 -51.12
CA ALA A 32 -9.41 23.07 -51.55
C ALA A 32 -8.29 22.34 -52.33
N ALA A 33 -7.95 21.12 -51.91
CA ALA A 33 -7.18 20.21 -52.74
C ALA A 33 -8.11 19.66 -53.84
N ASP A 34 -7.64 19.57 -55.08
CA ASP A 34 -8.42 19.04 -56.20
C ASP A 34 -8.76 17.56 -55.95
N VAL A 35 -10.05 17.28 -55.71
CA VAL A 35 -10.58 15.91 -55.56
C VAL A 35 -10.80 15.33 -56.95
N LEU A 36 -10.20 14.17 -57.24
CA LEU A 36 -10.35 13.49 -58.52
C LEU A 36 -11.59 12.59 -58.53
N THR A 37 -12.32 12.55 -59.63
CA THR A 37 -13.29 11.48 -59.91
C THR A 37 -12.59 10.16 -60.19
N VAL A 38 -13.33 9.05 -60.16
CA VAL A 38 -12.77 7.72 -60.48
C VAL A 38 -12.26 7.68 -61.92
N SER A 39 -13.01 8.22 -62.88
CA SER A 39 -12.60 8.28 -64.29
C SER A 39 -11.29 9.06 -64.49
N GLU A 40 -11.09 10.15 -63.76
CA GLU A 40 -9.84 10.92 -63.81
C GLU A 40 -8.68 10.16 -63.16
N ALA A 41 -8.93 9.50 -62.03
CA ALA A 41 -7.94 8.68 -61.32
C ALA A 41 -7.47 7.46 -62.13
N LEU A 42 -8.36 6.86 -62.93
CA LEU A 42 -8.04 5.76 -63.84
C LEU A 42 -7.07 6.17 -64.96
N ILE A 43 -7.14 7.42 -65.41
CA ILE A 43 -6.26 7.96 -66.47
C ILE A 43 -4.92 8.43 -65.91
N LYS A 44 -4.92 9.07 -64.72
CA LYS A 44 -3.75 9.79 -64.21
C LYS A 44 -2.57 8.87 -63.83
N GLN A 45 -2.79 7.86 -62.98
CA GLN A 45 -1.85 6.79 -62.60
C GLN A 45 -0.34 7.16 -62.59
N ASP A 46 0.00 8.32 -62.03
CA ASP A 46 1.32 8.97 -62.10
C ASP A 46 2.17 8.77 -60.84
N LYS A 47 1.72 7.89 -59.92
CA LYS A 47 2.29 7.66 -58.59
C LYS A 47 2.19 8.84 -57.62
N SER A 48 1.40 9.87 -57.94
CA SER A 48 1.12 10.95 -57.00
C SER A 48 0.14 10.52 -55.91
N ILE A 49 0.17 11.22 -54.77
CA ILE A 49 -0.84 11.07 -53.71
C ILE A 49 -2.02 11.98 -54.06
N GLN A 50 -3.22 11.41 -54.15
CA GLN A 50 -4.44 12.13 -54.53
C GLN A 50 -5.61 11.69 -53.65
N THR A 51 -6.58 12.58 -53.49
CA THR A 51 -7.91 12.24 -52.97
C THR A 51 -8.80 11.88 -54.15
N VAL A 52 -9.37 10.67 -54.13
CA VAL A 52 -10.30 10.17 -55.16
C VAL A 52 -11.68 10.01 -54.55
N GLU A 53 -12.68 10.61 -55.18
CA GLU A 53 -14.08 10.46 -54.83
C GLU A 53 -14.77 9.44 -55.74
N GLY A 54 -15.47 8.49 -55.14
CA GLY A 54 -16.27 7.50 -55.88
C GLY A 54 -17.26 6.77 -54.98
N TYR A 55 -18.17 6.03 -55.61
CA TYR A 55 -19.07 5.11 -54.92
C TYR A 55 -18.39 3.76 -54.71
N ILE A 56 -18.58 3.17 -53.53
CA ILE A 56 -18.14 1.82 -53.24
C ILE A 56 -19.05 0.84 -53.97
N VAL A 57 -18.53 0.16 -54.99
CA VAL A 57 -19.32 -0.73 -55.87
C VAL A 57 -19.03 -2.23 -55.64
N GLY A 58 -18.11 -2.58 -54.73
CA GLY A 58 -17.83 -3.99 -54.40
C GLY A 58 -16.39 -4.25 -53.97
N THR A 59 -15.95 -5.51 -54.12
CA THR A 59 -14.57 -5.95 -53.88
C THR A 59 -14.01 -6.74 -55.06
N VAL A 60 -12.69 -6.87 -55.17
CA VAL A 60 -12.05 -7.76 -56.15
C VAL A 60 -12.33 -9.22 -55.76
N LYS A 61 -12.88 -10.00 -56.70
CA LYS A 61 -13.17 -11.44 -56.54
C LYS A 61 -11.96 -12.31 -56.85
N GLY A 62 -11.14 -11.90 -57.81
CA GLY A 62 -9.93 -12.61 -58.24
C GLY A 62 -9.47 -12.20 -59.65
N GLY A 63 -8.26 -12.61 -60.03
CA GLY A 63 -7.61 -12.29 -61.32
C GLY A 63 -6.71 -11.05 -61.27
N SER A 64 -5.97 -10.80 -62.36
CA SER A 64 -5.11 -9.62 -62.54
C SER A 64 -5.10 -9.16 -64.01
N GLY A 65 -4.78 -7.89 -64.23
CA GLY A 65 -4.78 -7.30 -65.58
C GLY A 65 -6.12 -7.47 -66.29
N SER A 66 -6.11 -7.98 -67.52
CA SER A 66 -7.34 -8.21 -68.32
C SER A 66 -8.29 -9.28 -67.74
N SER A 67 -7.82 -10.13 -66.83
CA SER A 67 -8.60 -11.21 -66.20
C SER A 67 -9.26 -10.83 -64.88
N ILE A 68 -9.10 -9.59 -64.41
CA ILE A 68 -9.68 -9.15 -63.13
C ILE A 68 -11.22 -9.23 -63.14
N SER A 69 -11.78 -9.65 -62.01
CA SER A 69 -13.21 -9.78 -61.77
C SER A 69 -13.60 -9.23 -60.39
N PHE A 70 -14.83 -8.74 -60.27
CA PHE A 70 -15.36 -8.08 -59.08
C PHE A 70 -16.57 -8.82 -58.52
N THR A 71 -16.77 -8.69 -57.21
CA THR A 71 -17.99 -9.08 -56.50
C THR A 71 -18.73 -7.80 -56.17
N HIS A 72 -19.96 -7.65 -56.68
CA HIS A 72 -20.79 -6.44 -56.52
C HIS A 72 -21.92 -6.61 -55.50
N GLU A 73 -22.19 -7.84 -55.07
CA GLU A 73 -23.24 -8.18 -54.10
C GLU A 73 -22.68 -9.15 -53.05
N GLY A 74 -23.17 -9.04 -51.82
CA GLY A 74 -22.72 -9.87 -50.71
C GLY A 74 -23.12 -11.35 -50.83
N PRO A 75 -22.53 -12.24 -50.00
CA PRO A 75 -21.55 -11.94 -48.95
C PRO A 75 -20.15 -11.67 -49.51
N PHE A 76 -19.51 -10.61 -49.02
CA PHE A 76 -18.13 -10.27 -49.36
C PHE A 76 -17.15 -11.07 -48.51
N THR A 77 -16.01 -11.46 -49.10
CA THR A 77 -14.98 -12.27 -48.42
C THR A 77 -13.62 -11.59 -48.36
N ALA A 78 -13.46 -10.44 -49.03
CA ALA A 78 -12.21 -9.71 -49.09
C ALA A 78 -12.27 -8.43 -48.25
N ASN A 79 -11.57 -8.41 -47.11
CA ASN A 79 -11.46 -7.22 -46.26
C ASN A 79 -10.25 -6.34 -46.57
N THR A 80 -9.45 -6.69 -47.60
CA THR A 80 -8.19 -6.02 -47.93
C THR A 80 -8.27 -5.06 -49.11
N ASN A 81 -9.40 -4.99 -49.80
CA ASN A 81 -9.58 -4.17 -50.99
C ASN A 81 -11.03 -3.72 -51.19
N LEU A 82 -11.21 -2.67 -51.98
CA LEU A 82 -12.49 -2.17 -52.46
C LEU A 82 -12.44 -1.88 -53.97
N ALA A 83 -13.61 -1.76 -54.57
CA ALA A 83 -13.83 -1.26 -55.91
C ALA A 83 -14.57 0.08 -55.84
N LEU A 84 -14.01 1.13 -56.45
CA LEU A 84 -14.64 2.45 -56.58
C LEU A 84 -15.05 2.71 -58.03
N ALA A 85 -16.19 3.38 -58.22
CA ALA A 85 -16.66 3.87 -59.52
C ALA A 85 -17.38 5.23 -59.41
N ASP A 86 -17.53 5.95 -60.51
CA ASP A 86 -18.24 7.24 -60.52
C ASP A 86 -19.77 7.11 -60.35
N SER A 87 -20.32 5.90 -60.57
CA SER A 87 -21.73 5.57 -60.38
C SER A 87 -21.89 4.37 -59.42
N PRO A 88 -22.89 4.38 -58.52
CA PRO A 88 -23.07 3.33 -57.52
C PRO A 88 -23.49 1.96 -58.08
N SER A 89 -23.88 1.90 -59.36
CA SER A 89 -24.30 0.67 -60.05
C SER A 89 -23.34 0.22 -61.17
N GLU A 90 -22.12 0.79 -61.21
CA GLU A 90 -21.15 0.48 -62.25
C GLU A 90 -20.58 -0.95 -62.11
N THR A 91 -20.57 -1.68 -63.23
CA THR A 91 -20.08 -3.07 -63.31
C THR A 91 -19.05 -3.26 -64.43
N ASP A 92 -18.85 -2.25 -65.27
CA ASP A 92 -17.79 -2.27 -66.29
C ASP A 92 -16.43 -2.15 -65.61
N LYS A 93 -15.67 -3.24 -65.62
CA LYS A 93 -14.33 -3.34 -65.03
C LYS A 93 -13.34 -2.30 -65.55
N THR A 94 -13.57 -1.70 -66.71
CA THR A 94 -12.70 -0.63 -67.26
C THR A 94 -12.94 0.74 -66.61
N LYS A 95 -14.04 0.89 -65.87
CA LYS A 95 -14.45 2.11 -65.16
C LYS A 95 -14.37 1.98 -63.65
N ILE A 96 -13.76 0.90 -63.16
CA ILE A 96 -13.62 0.61 -61.74
C ILE A 96 -12.17 0.77 -61.31
N LEU A 97 -11.93 1.62 -60.32
CA LEU A 97 -10.63 1.79 -59.69
C LEU A 97 -10.48 0.80 -58.54
N THR A 98 -9.41 0.02 -58.57
CA THR A 98 -9.10 -0.93 -57.49
C THR A 98 -8.43 -0.20 -56.32
N VAL A 99 -8.92 -0.41 -55.10
CA VAL A 99 -8.41 0.27 -53.91
C VAL A 99 -7.82 -0.74 -52.95
N GLN A 100 -6.57 -0.53 -52.52
CA GLN A 100 -5.96 -1.31 -51.46
C GLN A 100 -6.32 -0.70 -50.11
N LEU A 101 -6.84 -1.52 -49.18
CA LEU A 101 -7.06 -1.14 -47.79
C LEU A 101 -5.92 -1.73 -46.94
N PRO A 102 -4.92 -0.96 -46.48
CA PRO A 102 -3.87 -1.44 -45.56
C PRO A 102 -4.43 -1.78 -44.17
N ASN A 103 -3.67 -2.46 -43.31
CA ASN A 103 -4.13 -2.77 -41.95
C ASN A 103 -4.13 -1.51 -41.05
N ASN A 104 -5.13 -0.66 -41.18
CA ASN A 104 -5.26 0.62 -40.48
C ASN A 104 -6.74 0.97 -40.20
N ALA A 105 -6.98 2.17 -39.65
CA ALA A 105 -8.31 2.67 -39.33
C ALA A 105 -9.25 2.74 -40.55
N VAL A 106 -8.72 3.00 -41.76
CA VAL A 106 -9.54 3.03 -42.99
C VAL A 106 -10.09 1.64 -43.32
N ARG A 107 -9.28 0.58 -43.21
CA ARG A 107 -9.77 -0.80 -43.41
C ARG A 107 -10.84 -1.16 -42.39
N SER A 108 -10.57 -0.86 -41.12
CA SER A 108 -11.49 -1.16 -40.02
C SER A 108 -12.84 -0.46 -40.22
N ALA A 109 -12.86 0.72 -40.85
CA ALA A 109 -14.09 1.47 -41.08
C ALA A 109 -14.83 1.14 -42.38
N LEU A 110 -14.12 0.74 -43.45
CA LEU A 110 -14.69 0.70 -44.80
C LEU A 110 -14.84 -0.70 -45.41
N ASN A 111 -14.22 -1.73 -44.84
CA ASN A 111 -14.22 -3.05 -45.48
C ASN A 111 -15.63 -3.66 -45.55
N LEU A 112 -16.02 -4.22 -46.71
CA LEU A 112 -17.38 -4.74 -46.94
C LEU A 112 -17.65 -6.10 -46.28
N VAL A 113 -16.66 -6.74 -45.66
CA VAL A 113 -16.86 -7.98 -44.90
C VAL A 113 -17.50 -7.67 -43.55
N GLU A 114 -16.95 -6.68 -42.84
CA GLU A 114 -17.45 -6.23 -41.53
C GLU A 114 -18.54 -5.14 -41.69
N HIS A 115 -18.49 -4.37 -42.78
CA HIS A 115 -19.42 -3.26 -43.06
C HIS A 115 -20.12 -3.39 -44.42
N PRO A 116 -20.96 -4.42 -44.64
CA PRO A 116 -21.68 -4.59 -45.90
C PRO A 116 -22.60 -3.38 -46.23
N GLU A 117 -23.03 -2.63 -45.22
CA GLU A 117 -23.83 -1.39 -45.35
C GLU A 117 -23.10 -0.25 -46.05
N ASN A 118 -21.78 -0.35 -46.26
CA ASN A 118 -21.02 0.67 -46.99
C ASN A 118 -21.11 0.52 -48.52
N LEU A 119 -21.65 -0.60 -49.03
CA LEU A 119 -21.91 -0.77 -50.45
C LEU A 119 -22.87 0.33 -50.96
N GLY A 120 -22.52 1.00 -52.05
CA GLY A 120 -23.29 2.09 -52.64
C GLY A 120 -23.08 3.46 -51.98
N LYS A 121 -22.33 3.58 -50.89
CA LYS A 121 -21.98 4.88 -50.30
C LYS A 121 -20.90 5.58 -51.12
N LYS A 122 -20.98 6.92 -51.18
CA LYS A 122 -19.96 7.76 -51.79
C LYS A 122 -18.87 8.10 -50.76
N VAL A 123 -17.61 7.98 -51.16
CA VAL A 123 -16.48 8.18 -50.27
C VAL A 123 -15.34 8.89 -51.00
N GLN A 124 -14.64 9.77 -50.30
CA GLN A 124 -13.34 10.31 -50.68
C GLN A 124 -12.26 9.52 -49.98
N LEU A 125 -11.34 8.92 -50.76
CA LEU A 125 -10.20 8.17 -50.25
C LEU A 125 -8.90 8.81 -50.71
N LYS A 126 -7.98 9.02 -49.78
CA LYS A 126 -6.66 9.57 -50.11
C LYS A 126 -5.60 8.46 -50.09
N GLY A 127 -4.87 8.34 -51.19
CA GLY A 127 -3.83 7.32 -51.37
C GLY A 127 -2.96 7.62 -52.58
N THR A 128 -2.07 6.68 -52.91
CA THR A 128 -1.14 6.79 -54.05
C THR A 128 -1.78 6.18 -55.30
N LEU A 129 -1.85 6.95 -56.40
CA LEU A 129 -2.33 6.47 -57.71
C LEU A 129 -1.27 5.59 -58.38
N GLU A 130 -1.37 4.28 -58.18
CA GLU A 130 -0.50 3.30 -58.80
C GLU A 130 -1.20 1.96 -58.99
N ALA A 131 -0.66 1.14 -59.90
CA ALA A 131 -1.29 -0.11 -60.28
C ALA A 131 -1.48 -1.06 -59.08
N TYR A 132 -2.69 -1.61 -58.95
CA TYR A 132 -3.05 -2.66 -58.01
C TYR A 132 -3.76 -3.77 -58.78
N PHE A 133 -3.42 -5.04 -58.53
CA PHE A 133 -3.82 -6.18 -59.38
C PHE A 133 -3.46 -6.02 -60.87
N SER A 134 -2.38 -5.30 -61.19
CA SER A 134 -1.94 -5.00 -62.57
C SER A 134 -2.95 -4.21 -63.41
N VAL A 135 -3.88 -3.50 -62.77
CA VAL A 135 -4.78 -2.50 -63.36
C VAL A 135 -4.62 -1.16 -62.61
N PRO A 136 -5.10 -0.03 -63.14
CA PRO A 136 -5.14 1.23 -62.40
C PRO A 136 -5.72 1.07 -60.98
N GLY A 137 -5.05 1.67 -59.99
CA GLY A 137 -5.44 1.53 -58.60
C GLY A 137 -5.11 2.73 -57.72
N LEU A 138 -5.58 2.64 -56.47
CA LEU A 138 -5.28 3.55 -55.38
C LEU A 138 -4.74 2.73 -54.20
N LYS A 139 -3.44 2.86 -53.93
CA LYS A 139 -2.74 2.09 -52.90
C LYS A 139 -2.43 2.92 -51.66
N ASN A 140 -2.11 2.23 -50.57
CA ASN A 140 -1.72 2.83 -49.29
C ASN A 140 -2.73 3.86 -48.75
N VAL A 141 -4.04 3.60 -48.89
CA VAL A 141 -5.07 4.51 -48.41
C VAL A 141 -5.00 4.68 -46.89
N ASN A 142 -4.97 5.92 -46.43
CA ASN A 142 -4.78 6.26 -45.01
C ASN A 142 -5.76 7.31 -44.45
N GLU A 143 -6.49 8.03 -45.31
CA GLU A 143 -7.55 8.96 -44.93
C GLU A 143 -8.82 8.61 -45.71
N TYR A 144 -9.98 8.72 -45.06
CA TYR A 144 -11.27 8.62 -45.72
C TYR A 144 -12.25 9.64 -45.18
N GLN A 145 -13.20 10.03 -46.02
CA GLN A 145 -14.36 10.79 -45.63
C GLN A 145 -15.56 10.29 -46.44
N PHE A 146 -16.65 9.90 -45.79
CA PHE A 146 -17.91 9.69 -46.50
C PHE A 146 -18.40 11.05 -47.02
N VAL A 147 -18.76 11.09 -48.29
CA VAL A 147 -19.32 12.29 -48.92
C VAL A 147 -20.82 12.18 -48.80
N ASP A 148 -21.43 13.03 -47.96
CA ASP A 148 -22.87 13.12 -47.82
C ASP A 148 -23.48 13.57 -49.16
N GLY A 149 -24.05 12.61 -49.88
CA GLY A 149 -24.54 12.80 -51.24
C GLY A 149 -25.36 11.64 -51.81
N THR A 150 -25.76 10.67 -50.97
CA THR A 150 -26.98 9.90 -51.21
C THR A 150 -28.10 10.70 -50.55
N PRO A 151 -29.28 10.92 -51.17
CA PRO A 151 -30.42 11.34 -50.36
C PRO A 151 -30.58 10.26 -49.30
N SER A 152 -30.37 10.58 -48.02
CA SER A 152 -30.93 9.73 -46.98
C SER A 152 -32.41 9.65 -47.32
N GLU A 153 -32.96 8.45 -47.45
CA GLU A 153 -34.40 8.32 -47.30
C GLU A 153 -34.77 9.15 -46.07
N PRO A 154 -35.71 10.09 -46.18
CA PRO A 154 -35.99 11.00 -45.09
C PRO A 154 -36.24 10.14 -43.83
N GLN A 155 -35.39 10.32 -42.80
CA GLN A 155 -35.35 9.48 -41.61
C GLN A 155 -35.91 10.29 -40.44
N VAL A 156 -36.64 9.62 -39.55
CA VAL A 156 -37.15 10.22 -38.33
C VAL A 156 -35.97 10.56 -37.42
N GLU A 157 -35.99 11.77 -36.87
CA GLU A 157 -35.01 12.28 -35.91
C GLU A 157 -35.02 11.45 -34.62
N GLU A 158 -33.86 11.32 -33.99
CA GLU A 158 -33.69 10.49 -32.80
C GLU A 158 -34.59 10.94 -31.64
N VAL A 159 -34.99 9.95 -30.83
CA VAL A 159 -35.75 10.23 -29.62
C VAL A 159 -34.82 10.88 -28.60
N LYS A 160 -35.30 11.93 -27.94
CA LYS A 160 -34.63 12.63 -26.84
C LYS A 160 -35.46 12.48 -25.57
N SER A 161 -34.76 12.38 -24.44
CA SER A 161 -35.36 12.44 -23.12
C SER A 161 -35.33 13.86 -22.56
N SER A 162 -36.34 14.24 -21.78
CA SER A 162 -36.39 15.49 -21.04
C SER A 162 -35.49 15.50 -19.79
N VAL A 163 -35.02 14.34 -19.36
CA VAL A 163 -34.19 14.19 -18.16
C VAL A 163 -32.77 13.83 -18.59
N GLU A 164 -31.85 14.74 -18.30
CA GLU A 164 -30.40 14.55 -18.47
C GLU A 164 -29.81 13.93 -17.19
N GLY A 165 -28.86 13.01 -17.35
CA GLY A 165 -28.19 12.34 -16.23
C GLY A 165 -28.64 10.89 -16.01
N GLN A 166 -27.78 10.11 -15.36
CA GLN A 166 -28.00 8.67 -15.11
C GLN A 166 -28.64 8.38 -13.75
N VAL A 167 -28.69 9.35 -12.83
CA VAL A 167 -29.26 9.19 -11.48
C VAL A 167 -30.41 10.16 -11.31
N VAL A 168 -31.56 9.68 -10.84
CA VAL A 168 -32.80 10.47 -10.69
C VAL A 168 -33.50 10.17 -9.37
N SER A 169 -34.29 11.12 -8.86
CA SER A 169 -35.14 10.89 -7.70
C SER A 169 -36.32 9.97 -8.04
N LYS A 170 -36.83 9.24 -7.05
CA LYS A 170 -38.01 8.39 -7.22
C LYS A 170 -39.23 9.22 -7.65
N GLY A 171 -39.93 8.77 -8.69
CA GLY A 171 -41.09 9.45 -9.26
C GLY A 171 -40.74 10.49 -10.33
N THR A 172 -39.47 10.56 -10.76
CA THR A 172 -39.06 11.43 -11.86
C THR A 172 -39.85 11.12 -13.13
N SER A 173 -40.41 12.16 -13.74
CA SER A 173 -41.24 12.07 -14.94
C SER A 173 -40.39 12.31 -16.18
N VAL A 174 -40.14 11.25 -16.95
CA VAL A 174 -39.33 11.27 -18.17
C VAL A 174 -40.22 11.47 -19.38
N ALA A 175 -40.11 12.61 -20.03
CA ALA A 175 -40.78 12.86 -21.29
C ALA A 175 -39.88 12.52 -22.48
N LEU A 176 -40.41 11.75 -23.43
CA LEU A 176 -39.74 11.44 -24.69
C LEU A 176 -40.25 12.39 -25.79
N SER A 177 -39.35 12.80 -26.68
CA SER A 177 -39.67 13.69 -27.80
C SER A 177 -38.82 13.37 -29.02
N THR A 178 -39.31 13.71 -30.21
CA THR A 178 -38.52 13.70 -31.45
C THR A 178 -38.78 15.02 -32.19
N ALA A 179 -37.78 15.50 -32.93
CA ALA A 179 -37.92 16.74 -33.71
C ALA A 179 -38.75 16.54 -34.99
N THR A 180 -38.99 15.30 -35.43
CA THR A 180 -39.85 15.01 -36.58
C THR A 180 -41.32 15.15 -36.22
N THR A 181 -41.98 16.17 -36.77
CA THR A 181 -43.41 16.42 -36.58
C THR A 181 -44.26 15.21 -36.95
N ASP A 182 -45.28 14.92 -36.14
CA ASP A 182 -46.25 13.83 -36.31
C ASP A 182 -45.65 12.40 -36.35
N ALA A 183 -44.42 12.20 -35.89
CA ALA A 183 -43.83 10.88 -35.68
C ALA A 183 -44.33 10.25 -34.37
N GLU A 184 -44.52 8.93 -34.38
CA GLU A 184 -44.96 8.15 -33.23
C GLU A 184 -43.76 7.49 -32.53
N ILE A 185 -43.63 7.67 -31.22
CA ILE A 185 -42.54 7.07 -30.43
C ILE A 185 -43.03 5.78 -29.78
N TYR A 186 -42.23 4.72 -29.85
CA TYR A 186 -42.44 3.43 -29.19
C TYR A 186 -41.24 3.13 -28.30
N TYR A 187 -41.49 2.54 -27.13
CA TYR A 187 -40.45 2.32 -26.14
C TYR A 187 -40.64 1.02 -25.34
N THR A 188 -39.55 0.61 -24.72
CA THR A 188 -39.42 -0.48 -23.74
C THR A 188 -38.70 0.05 -22.50
N ILE A 189 -38.91 -0.61 -21.36
CA ILE A 189 -38.31 -0.23 -20.06
C ILE A 189 -37.42 -1.34 -19.48
N ASP A 190 -37.43 -2.51 -20.11
CA ASP A 190 -36.66 -3.71 -19.74
C ASP A 190 -35.33 -3.81 -20.49
N GLY A 191 -34.95 -2.78 -21.25
CA GLY A 191 -33.72 -2.74 -22.04
C GLY A 191 -33.76 -3.51 -23.37
N GLN A 192 -34.90 -4.07 -23.76
CA GLN A 192 -35.06 -4.72 -25.06
C GLN A 192 -35.22 -3.70 -26.19
N ASP A 193 -34.83 -4.03 -27.41
CA ASP A 193 -34.97 -3.10 -28.54
C ASP A 193 -36.46 -2.90 -28.90
N PRO A 194 -36.95 -1.64 -28.94
CA PRO A 194 -38.35 -1.35 -29.19
C PRO A 194 -38.72 -1.55 -30.67
N THR A 195 -39.94 -2.04 -30.90
CA THR A 195 -40.57 -2.19 -32.23
C THR A 195 -41.94 -1.49 -32.24
N THR A 196 -42.64 -1.50 -33.37
CA THR A 196 -44.03 -1.00 -33.45
C THR A 196 -45.03 -1.81 -32.60
N ASP A 197 -44.64 -2.99 -32.13
CA ASP A 197 -45.44 -3.80 -31.20
C ASP A 197 -45.16 -3.45 -29.72
N SER A 198 -44.14 -2.61 -29.46
CA SER A 198 -43.81 -2.12 -28.12
C SER A 198 -44.82 -1.06 -27.63
N THR A 199 -44.61 -0.55 -26.42
CA THR A 199 -45.54 0.42 -25.84
C THR A 199 -45.42 1.75 -26.56
N ARG A 200 -46.52 2.24 -27.15
CA ARG A 200 -46.58 3.58 -27.74
C ARG A 200 -46.51 4.65 -26.65
N TYR A 201 -45.59 5.60 -26.81
CA TYR A 201 -45.43 6.73 -25.91
C TYR A 201 -46.59 7.73 -26.08
N THR A 202 -47.37 7.93 -25.02
CA THR A 202 -48.55 8.82 -24.99
C THR A 202 -48.56 9.76 -23.79
N ALA A 203 -47.76 9.49 -22.76
CA ALA A 203 -47.57 10.30 -21.58
C ALA A 203 -46.15 10.05 -21.02
N PRO A 204 -45.59 10.99 -20.24
CA PRO A 204 -44.30 10.80 -19.57
C PRO A 204 -44.23 9.51 -18.75
N ILE A 205 -43.04 8.90 -18.75
CA ILE A 205 -42.74 7.65 -18.05
C ILE A 205 -42.29 7.99 -16.63
N MET A 206 -42.98 7.47 -15.61
CA MET A 206 -42.56 7.65 -14.22
C MET A 206 -41.50 6.62 -13.83
N VAL A 207 -40.32 7.09 -13.44
CA VAL A 207 -39.20 6.26 -13.00
C VAL A 207 -39.27 6.08 -11.48
N ASN A 208 -39.60 4.86 -11.04
CA ASN A 208 -39.74 4.52 -9.61
C ASN A 208 -38.68 3.54 -9.09
N GLU A 209 -37.97 2.89 -10.00
CA GLU A 209 -36.86 1.97 -9.77
C GLU A 209 -35.86 2.08 -10.93
N ASP A 210 -34.68 1.46 -10.79
CA ASP A 210 -33.65 1.44 -11.84
C ASP A 210 -34.25 0.92 -13.16
N VAL A 211 -34.12 1.70 -14.24
CA VAL A 211 -34.79 1.41 -15.51
C VAL A 211 -33.90 1.75 -16.71
N THR A 212 -33.99 0.93 -17.76
CA THR A 212 -33.38 1.23 -19.06
C THR A 212 -34.48 1.46 -20.08
N ILE A 213 -34.68 2.72 -20.46
CA ILE A 213 -35.65 3.12 -21.47
C ILE A 213 -34.96 3.09 -22.83
N LYS A 214 -35.41 2.20 -23.72
CA LYS A 214 -35.04 2.26 -25.14
C LYS A 214 -36.22 2.76 -25.95
N ALA A 215 -35.98 3.70 -26.85
CA ALA A 215 -37.03 4.33 -27.64
C ALA A 215 -36.65 4.47 -29.11
N VAL A 216 -37.65 4.35 -29.98
CA VAL A 216 -37.54 4.54 -31.42
C VAL A 216 -38.75 5.32 -31.92
N ALA A 217 -38.57 6.16 -32.93
CA ALA A 217 -39.63 6.95 -33.53
C ALA A 217 -39.91 6.49 -34.97
N PHE A 218 -41.20 6.42 -35.32
CA PHE A 218 -41.71 5.95 -36.59
C PHE A 218 -42.58 7.02 -37.26
N LYS A 219 -42.44 7.18 -38.57
CA LYS A 219 -43.32 8.01 -39.40
C LYS A 219 -43.51 7.32 -40.74
N GLU A 220 -44.77 7.15 -41.15
CA GLU A 220 -45.08 6.55 -42.44
C GLU A 220 -44.40 7.31 -43.58
N GLY A 221 -43.76 6.58 -44.49
CA GLY A 221 -43.01 7.14 -45.61
C GLY A 221 -41.60 7.63 -45.28
N LEU A 222 -41.18 7.56 -44.01
CA LEU A 222 -39.82 7.84 -43.55
C LEU A 222 -39.15 6.57 -43.01
N LYS A 223 -37.82 6.52 -43.06
CA LYS A 223 -37.05 5.51 -42.32
C LYS A 223 -37.16 5.79 -40.81
N ASN A 224 -37.23 4.75 -39.98
CA ASN A 224 -37.32 4.89 -38.51
C ASN A 224 -36.08 5.57 -37.93
N SER A 225 -36.21 6.20 -36.76
CA SER A 225 -35.04 6.70 -36.03
C SER A 225 -34.09 5.56 -35.63
N ASN A 226 -32.86 5.88 -35.25
CA ASN A 226 -32.05 4.94 -34.48
C ASN A 226 -32.71 4.69 -33.11
N ILE A 227 -32.37 3.57 -32.47
CA ILE A 227 -32.79 3.29 -31.10
C ILE A 227 -31.95 4.16 -30.16
N SER A 228 -32.62 5.01 -29.40
CA SER A 228 -32.02 5.81 -28.33
C SER A 228 -32.13 5.05 -27.00
N GLU A 229 -31.04 5.00 -26.23
CA GLU A 229 -30.99 4.32 -24.93
C GLU A 229 -30.78 5.34 -23.80
N PHE A 230 -31.64 5.29 -22.77
CA PHE A 230 -31.56 6.10 -21.57
C PHE A 230 -31.55 5.20 -20.33
N LYS A 231 -30.50 5.29 -19.51
CA LYS A 231 -30.36 4.52 -18.27
C LYS A 231 -30.53 5.42 -17.07
N TYR A 232 -31.46 5.06 -16.19
CA TYR A 232 -31.76 5.80 -14.97
C TYR A 232 -31.63 4.88 -13.76
N GLN A 233 -30.79 5.27 -12.80
CA GLN A 233 -30.70 4.72 -11.47
C GLN A 233 -31.52 5.61 -10.53
N VAL A 234 -32.34 5.01 -9.68
CA VAL A 234 -33.13 5.76 -8.70
C VAL A 234 -32.32 5.94 -7.42
N ALA A 235 -32.10 7.20 -7.03
CA ALA A 235 -31.45 7.51 -5.77
C ALA A 235 -32.31 7.06 -4.58
N LEU A 236 -31.67 6.46 -3.58
CA LEU A 236 -32.31 6.09 -2.32
C LEU A 236 -32.48 7.35 -1.47
N SER A 237 -33.73 7.64 -1.10
CA SER A 237 -34.07 8.79 -0.25
C SER A 237 -34.53 8.37 1.14
N GLY A 238 -34.44 9.32 2.07
CA GLY A 238 -34.89 9.13 3.45
C GLY A 238 -33.92 8.32 4.31
N LEU A 239 -32.74 7.98 3.78
CA LEU A 239 -31.68 7.32 4.53
C LEU A 239 -31.02 8.28 5.52
N ARG A 240 -30.66 7.75 6.67
CA ARG A 240 -29.77 8.37 7.67
C ARG A 240 -28.36 7.81 7.51
N ILE A 241 -27.40 8.41 8.22
CA ILE A 241 -26.01 7.97 8.11
C ILE A 241 -25.85 6.51 8.58
N HIS A 242 -26.52 6.10 9.65
CA HIS A 242 -26.52 4.69 10.09
C HIS A 242 -27.10 3.72 9.06
N ASP A 243 -28.06 4.14 8.21
CA ASP A 243 -28.58 3.29 7.14
C ASP A 243 -27.55 3.14 6.00
N VAL A 244 -26.71 4.17 5.79
CA VAL A 244 -25.63 4.15 4.80
C VAL A 244 -24.44 3.34 5.31
N GLN A 245 -24.08 3.48 6.59
CA GLN A 245 -22.99 2.73 7.21
C GLN A 245 -23.37 1.25 7.41
N GLY A 246 -24.50 0.99 8.07
CA GLY A 246 -24.92 -0.36 8.44
C GLY A 246 -24.09 -0.96 9.58
N ALA A 247 -24.35 -2.23 9.89
CA ALA A 247 -23.71 -2.99 10.96
C ALA A 247 -22.78 -4.06 10.36
N GLY A 248 -21.73 -3.60 9.68
CA GLY A 248 -20.73 -4.44 9.00
C GLY A 248 -19.65 -3.60 8.35
N HIS A 249 -18.57 -4.24 7.91
CA HIS A 249 -17.42 -3.60 7.24
C HIS A 249 -17.67 -3.20 5.77
N GLN A 250 -18.94 -3.21 5.34
CA GLN A 250 -19.37 -2.80 4.01
C GLN A 250 -20.75 -2.19 4.13
N SER A 251 -20.94 -1.07 3.46
CA SER A 251 -22.22 -0.39 3.36
C SER A 251 -23.28 -1.31 2.73
N PRO A 252 -24.50 -1.42 3.32
CA PRO A 252 -25.62 -2.14 2.72
C PRO A 252 -26.13 -1.49 1.42
N VAL A 253 -25.72 -0.25 1.15
CA VAL A 253 -26.07 0.53 -0.04
C VAL A 253 -24.83 0.90 -0.87
N ALA A 254 -23.73 0.15 -0.74
CA ALA A 254 -22.54 0.31 -1.56
C ALA A 254 -22.88 0.30 -3.06
N ASN A 255 -22.30 1.24 -3.81
CA ASN A 255 -22.54 1.48 -5.24
C ASN A 255 -23.98 1.90 -5.60
N LYS A 256 -24.77 2.38 -4.62
CA LYS A 256 -26.06 3.01 -4.86
C LYS A 256 -25.97 4.52 -4.69
N ALA A 257 -26.73 5.24 -5.51
CA ALA A 257 -26.92 6.66 -5.32
C ALA A 257 -27.87 6.91 -4.14
N VAL A 258 -27.55 7.92 -3.34
CA VAL A 258 -28.36 8.40 -2.21
C VAL A 258 -28.66 9.87 -2.41
N GLU A 259 -29.82 10.30 -1.93
CA GLU A 259 -30.24 11.71 -1.94
C GLU A 259 -30.72 12.13 -0.55
N GLY A 260 -30.36 13.34 -0.14
CA GLY A 260 -30.86 13.94 1.09
C GLY A 260 -30.23 13.43 2.38
N VAL A 261 -29.01 12.89 2.36
CA VAL A 261 -28.34 12.41 3.58
C VAL A 261 -27.84 13.61 4.39
N GLU A 262 -28.45 13.85 5.55
CA GLU A 262 -28.16 15.03 6.38
C GLU A 262 -27.14 14.74 7.48
N GLY A 263 -26.20 15.66 7.69
CA GLY A 263 -25.23 15.58 8.79
C GLY A 263 -24.59 16.93 9.12
N ILE A 264 -24.05 17.06 10.34
CA ILE A 264 -23.21 18.19 10.73
C ILE A 264 -21.76 17.85 10.42
N VAL A 265 -21.05 18.73 9.71
CA VAL A 265 -19.63 18.61 9.43
C VAL A 265 -18.84 18.65 10.74
N THR A 266 -18.19 17.54 11.10
CA THR A 266 -17.43 17.36 12.35
C THR A 266 -15.93 17.62 12.18
N LYS A 267 -15.38 17.29 11.01
CA LYS A 267 -13.96 17.50 10.67
C LYS A 267 -13.82 17.82 9.18
N VAL A 268 -13.05 18.84 8.85
CA VAL A 268 -12.55 19.05 7.48
C VAL A 268 -11.14 18.47 7.44
N VAL A 269 -10.90 17.52 6.54
CA VAL A 269 -9.60 16.84 6.39
C VAL A 269 -8.72 17.64 5.43
N ASP A 270 -9.28 18.01 4.28
CA ASP A 270 -8.63 18.82 3.26
C ASP A 270 -9.69 19.56 2.41
N ASN A 271 -9.31 20.14 1.26
CA ASN A 271 -10.24 20.87 0.38
C ASN A 271 -11.28 19.98 -0.34
N ASN A 272 -11.13 18.67 -0.29
CA ASN A 272 -11.95 17.69 -0.98
C ASN A 272 -12.69 16.73 -0.04
N ASN A 273 -12.18 16.53 1.18
CA ASN A 273 -12.66 15.54 2.12
C ASN A 273 -13.09 16.17 3.44
N PHE A 274 -14.27 15.79 3.91
CA PHE A 274 -14.74 16.12 5.26
C PHE A 274 -15.57 14.97 5.84
N TYR A 275 -15.60 14.89 7.17
CA TYR A 275 -16.49 14.01 7.91
C TYR A 275 -17.73 14.79 8.35
N MET A 276 -18.89 14.14 8.30
CA MET A 276 -20.13 14.63 8.90
C MET A 276 -20.77 13.56 9.78
N GLN A 277 -21.58 13.99 10.74
CA GLN A 277 -22.27 13.09 11.67
C GLN A 277 -23.74 13.45 11.83
N ASP A 278 -24.56 12.43 12.03
CA ASP A 278 -26.00 12.50 12.06
C ASP A 278 -26.50 13.32 13.27
N ILE A 279 -27.57 14.09 13.07
CA ILE A 279 -28.24 14.92 14.10
C ILE A 279 -29.34 14.18 14.87
N LYS A 280 -29.76 13.02 14.39
CA LYS A 280 -30.78 12.13 14.97
C LYS A 280 -30.22 10.70 14.96
N PRO A 281 -29.20 10.43 15.78
CA PRO A 281 -28.61 9.11 15.86
C PRO A 281 -29.64 8.09 16.34
N ASP A 282 -29.45 6.84 15.93
CA ASP A 282 -30.26 5.72 16.39
C ASP A 282 -29.81 5.24 17.79
N LYS A 283 -30.10 3.99 18.14
CA LYS A 283 -29.66 3.38 19.41
C LYS A 283 -28.85 2.10 19.20
N ASP A 284 -28.53 1.75 17.96
CA ASP A 284 -27.76 0.56 17.66
C ASP A 284 -26.27 0.91 17.76
N TYR A 285 -25.60 0.33 18.76
CA TYR A 285 -24.17 0.58 18.96
C TYR A 285 -23.30 -0.07 17.87
N ARG A 286 -23.91 -0.83 16.95
CA ARG A 286 -23.23 -1.49 15.84
C ARG A 286 -23.20 -0.65 14.58
N THR A 287 -23.95 0.44 14.52
CA THR A 287 -23.98 1.32 13.34
C THR A 287 -23.30 2.65 13.65
N SER A 288 -22.47 3.11 12.73
CA SER A 288 -21.87 4.43 12.85
C SER A 288 -22.85 5.53 12.43
N GLU A 289 -22.78 6.66 13.12
CA GLU A 289 -23.51 7.88 12.79
C GLU A 289 -22.64 8.89 12.03
N GLY A 290 -21.36 8.58 11.83
CA GLY A 290 -20.40 9.39 11.09
C GLY A 290 -20.13 8.82 9.70
N ILE A 291 -19.77 9.68 8.75
CA ILE A 291 -19.44 9.26 7.38
C ILE A 291 -18.45 10.20 6.73
N LEU A 292 -17.59 9.65 5.87
CA LEU A 292 -16.71 10.43 5.00
C LEU A 292 -17.50 10.95 3.79
N VAL A 293 -17.26 12.21 3.43
CA VAL A 293 -17.81 12.82 2.22
C VAL A 293 -16.67 13.37 1.37
N TYR A 294 -16.64 12.94 0.11
CA TYR A 294 -15.73 13.46 -0.90
C TYR A 294 -16.50 14.37 -1.87
N GLN A 295 -16.05 15.61 -2.01
CA GLN A 295 -16.38 16.47 -3.14
C GLN A 295 -15.23 17.42 -3.40
N LYS A 296 -14.75 17.50 -4.64
CA LYS A 296 -13.71 18.46 -4.99
C LYS A 296 -14.14 19.90 -4.66
N ASP A 297 -13.27 20.64 -3.98
CA ASP A 297 -13.48 22.03 -3.59
C ASP A 297 -14.83 22.26 -2.87
N HIS A 298 -15.15 21.40 -1.90
CA HIS A 298 -16.48 21.33 -1.27
C HIS A 298 -16.91 22.61 -0.50
N GLY A 299 -15.96 23.46 -0.09
CA GLY A 299 -16.22 24.75 0.56
C GLY A 299 -16.94 24.67 1.91
N GLN A 300 -16.93 23.52 2.58
CA GLN A 300 -17.59 23.30 3.88
C GLN A 300 -16.65 23.62 5.05
N ALA A 301 -17.25 23.88 6.21
CA ALA A 301 -16.55 24.16 7.47
C ALA A 301 -17.18 23.36 8.62
N LYS A 302 -16.38 23.07 9.66
CA LYS A 302 -16.81 22.46 10.93
C LYS A 302 -18.04 23.21 11.47
N GLY A 303 -19.12 22.49 11.79
CA GLY A 303 -20.40 23.04 12.26
C GLY A 303 -21.41 23.41 11.17
N ASN A 304 -21.12 23.23 9.88
CA ASN A 304 -22.15 23.31 8.84
C ASN A 304 -23.10 22.11 8.94
N LEU A 305 -24.41 22.35 8.89
CA LEU A 305 -25.41 21.31 8.63
C LEU A 305 -25.62 21.23 7.13
N VAL A 306 -25.37 20.06 6.55
CA VAL A 306 -25.45 19.82 5.10
C VAL A 306 -26.39 18.67 4.80
N SER A 307 -26.97 18.70 3.59
CA SER A 307 -27.64 17.58 2.94
C SER A 307 -26.80 17.18 1.74
N VAL A 308 -26.47 15.89 1.63
CA VAL A 308 -25.54 15.36 0.63
C VAL A 308 -26.27 14.36 -0.28
N ASP A 309 -26.12 14.59 -1.58
CA ASP A 309 -26.51 13.67 -2.63
C ASP A 309 -25.23 13.10 -3.27
N GLY A 310 -25.20 11.81 -3.56
CA GLY A 310 -24.00 11.20 -4.14
C GLY A 310 -24.05 9.70 -4.27
N LEU A 311 -22.94 9.14 -4.75
CA LEU A 311 -22.75 7.69 -4.86
C LEU A 311 -22.03 7.18 -3.62
N VAL A 312 -22.60 6.20 -2.92
CA VAL A 312 -21.94 5.53 -1.79
C VAL A 312 -20.87 4.58 -2.33
N LYS A 313 -19.66 4.66 -1.80
CA LYS A 313 -18.50 3.87 -2.19
C LYS A 313 -17.78 3.28 -0.99
N GLU A 314 -17.23 2.10 -1.20
CA GLU A 314 -16.15 1.54 -0.38
C GLU A 314 -14.82 2.09 -0.89
N TRP A 315 -14.19 2.96 -0.11
CA TRP A 315 -12.97 3.66 -0.52
C TRP A 315 -11.77 3.26 0.34
N VAL A 316 -10.73 2.70 -0.28
CA VAL A 316 -9.47 2.43 0.42
C VAL A 316 -8.64 3.71 0.45
N LEU A 317 -8.44 4.26 1.65
CA LEU A 317 -7.67 5.47 1.92
C LEU A 317 -6.16 5.24 1.69
N GLU A 318 -5.32 6.08 2.31
CA GLU A 318 -3.88 5.92 2.30
C GLU A 318 -3.41 4.64 3.02
N GLY A 319 -2.30 4.10 2.53
CA GLY A 319 -1.77 2.81 2.97
C GLY A 319 -0.53 2.42 2.17
N TYR A 320 0.03 1.25 2.49
CA TYR A 320 1.18 0.69 1.79
C TYR A 320 0.85 0.29 0.33
N SER A 321 1.86 -0.12 -0.43
CA SER A 321 1.71 -0.43 -1.86
C SER A 321 0.73 -1.58 -2.14
N ASP A 322 0.46 -2.41 -1.15
CA ASP A 322 -0.46 -3.55 -1.17
C ASP A 322 -1.81 -3.28 -0.51
N LYS A 323 -2.11 -2.04 -0.09
CA LYS A 323 -3.35 -1.66 0.63
C LYS A 323 -4.64 -2.20 0.02
N LEU A 324 -4.76 -2.24 -1.31
CA LEU A 324 -5.95 -2.79 -1.97
C LEU A 324 -6.19 -4.29 -1.70
N LYS A 325 -5.20 -5.00 -1.15
CA LYS A 325 -5.25 -6.42 -0.79
C LYS A 325 -5.28 -6.65 0.73
N THR A 326 -4.85 -5.69 1.53
CA THR A 326 -4.64 -5.84 2.97
C THR A 326 -5.56 -4.97 3.82
N ASP A 327 -5.88 -3.78 3.33
CA ASP A 327 -6.55 -2.73 4.09
C ASP A 327 -8.07 -2.83 3.93
N LEU A 328 -8.78 -2.45 5.00
CA LEU A 328 -10.22 -2.17 4.96
C LEU A 328 -10.49 -0.93 4.10
N ALA A 329 -11.71 -0.85 3.56
CA ALA A 329 -12.23 0.34 2.94
C ALA A 329 -12.99 1.16 4.00
N VAL A 330 -13.16 2.45 3.74
CA VAL A 330 -14.10 3.29 4.50
C VAL A 330 -15.33 3.59 3.66
N THR A 331 -16.48 3.77 4.32
CA THR A 331 -17.71 4.18 3.63
C THR A 331 -17.66 5.68 3.31
N GLU A 332 -17.69 6.00 2.01
CA GLU A 332 -17.66 7.36 1.49
C GLU A 332 -18.95 7.68 0.72
N ILE A 333 -19.52 8.87 0.94
CA ILE A 333 -20.43 9.49 -0.06
C ILE A 333 -19.59 10.33 -1.02
N ASN A 334 -19.48 9.85 -2.26
CA ASN A 334 -18.89 10.60 -3.35
C ASN A 334 -19.93 11.59 -3.88
N ALA A 335 -19.92 12.80 -3.35
CA ALA A 335 -21.02 13.73 -3.50
C ALA A 335 -21.10 14.31 -4.92
N SER A 336 -22.30 14.22 -5.50
CA SER A 336 -22.66 14.97 -6.70
C SER A 336 -23.16 16.37 -6.37
N HIS A 337 -23.75 16.54 -5.19
CA HIS A 337 -24.28 17.81 -4.73
C HIS A 337 -24.27 17.90 -3.21
N ILE A 338 -23.92 19.08 -2.68
CA ILE A 338 -23.99 19.39 -1.25
C ILE A 338 -24.82 20.66 -1.09
N THR A 339 -25.94 20.55 -0.36
CA THR A 339 -26.75 21.70 0.06
C THR A 339 -26.39 22.08 1.49
N LYS A 340 -25.87 23.29 1.72
CA LYS A 340 -25.70 23.83 3.07
C LYS A 340 -27.05 24.31 3.60
N LEU A 341 -27.57 23.63 4.62
CA LEU A 341 -28.84 23.95 5.25
C LEU A 341 -28.68 25.03 6.32
N GLN A 342 -27.66 24.90 7.17
CA GLN A 342 -27.35 25.86 8.24
C GLN A 342 -25.84 25.92 8.49
N GLU A 343 -25.37 26.98 9.16
CA GLU A 343 -23.97 27.15 9.58
C GLU A 343 -23.86 27.42 11.08
N GLY A 344 -22.65 27.24 11.64
CA GLY A 344 -22.37 27.52 13.05
C GLY A 344 -23.15 26.66 14.04
N GLN A 345 -23.58 25.46 13.63
CA GLN A 345 -24.27 24.52 14.51
C GLN A 345 -23.31 23.98 15.57
N LYS A 346 -23.87 23.64 16.74
CA LYS A 346 -23.12 22.87 17.74
C LYS A 346 -22.86 21.48 17.19
N LEU A 347 -21.64 20.99 17.41
CA LEU A 347 -21.30 19.62 17.02
C LEU A 347 -22.15 18.61 17.80
N PRO A 348 -22.42 17.44 17.20
CA PRO A 348 -22.96 16.29 17.93
C PRO A 348 -22.12 15.99 19.17
N LYS A 349 -22.76 15.42 20.19
CA LYS A 349 -22.04 15.01 21.39
C LYS A 349 -21.06 13.89 21.03
N SER A 350 -19.80 14.03 21.43
CA SER A 350 -18.78 13.01 21.22
C SER A 350 -19.12 11.70 21.94
N THR A 351 -18.81 10.59 21.28
CA THR A 351 -18.84 9.25 21.90
C THR A 351 -17.59 9.06 22.74
N ILE A 352 -17.76 8.77 24.03
CA ILE A 352 -16.64 8.58 24.95
C ILE A 352 -16.07 7.17 24.77
N ILE A 353 -14.77 7.05 24.52
CA ILE A 353 -14.02 5.78 24.59
C ILE A 353 -13.26 5.76 25.91
N GLY A 354 -13.46 4.69 26.69
CA GLY A 354 -12.96 4.54 28.05
C GLY A 354 -14.06 4.64 29.11
N LEU A 355 -13.67 4.92 30.34
CA LEU A 355 -14.50 4.89 31.54
C LEU A 355 -15.72 5.81 31.41
N PHE A 356 -16.87 5.25 31.78
CA PHE A 356 -18.21 5.86 31.63
C PHE A 356 -18.65 6.05 30.17
N GLY A 357 -17.93 5.47 29.21
CA GLY A 357 -18.28 5.37 27.80
C GLY A 357 -18.16 3.94 27.29
N LEU A 358 -17.89 3.81 25.98
CA LEU A 358 -17.67 2.54 25.33
C LEU A 358 -16.38 1.89 25.84
N GLN A 359 -16.45 0.61 26.14
CA GLN A 359 -15.28 -0.20 26.53
C GLN A 359 -14.79 -0.93 25.29
N GLN A 360 -13.51 -0.78 24.97
CA GLN A 360 -12.92 -1.52 23.86
C GLN A 360 -12.73 -2.98 24.27
N PRO A 361 -12.86 -3.93 23.33
CA PRO A 361 -12.26 -5.24 23.48
C PRO A 361 -10.76 -5.11 23.77
N THR A 362 -10.24 -6.00 24.62
CA THR A 362 -8.85 -5.95 25.09
C THR A 362 -8.07 -7.23 24.81
N LYS A 363 -8.60 -8.12 23.96
CA LYS A 363 -7.95 -9.43 23.67
C LYS A 363 -8.13 -9.87 22.23
N ILE A 364 -9.34 -9.76 21.72
CA ILE A 364 -9.73 -10.29 20.42
C ILE A 364 -9.80 -9.14 19.43
N ILE A 365 -9.07 -9.27 18.32
CA ILE A 365 -9.20 -8.38 17.17
C ILE A 365 -10.37 -8.86 16.32
N ASP A 366 -10.31 -10.13 15.91
CA ASP A 366 -11.35 -10.90 15.23
C ASP A 366 -11.06 -12.39 15.50
N ASN A 367 -12.09 -13.19 15.78
CA ASN A 367 -11.94 -14.63 16.02
C ASN A 367 -12.77 -15.52 15.09
N ASP A 368 -13.58 -14.94 14.20
CA ASP A 368 -14.52 -15.64 13.35
C ASP A 368 -14.40 -15.29 11.84
N ASN A 369 -13.36 -14.54 11.49
CA ASN A 369 -13.05 -14.04 10.14
C ASN A 369 -14.24 -13.27 9.54
N PHE A 370 -14.66 -12.23 10.25
CA PHE A 370 -15.80 -11.36 9.90
C PHE A 370 -17.13 -12.12 9.77
N GLY A 371 -17.30 -13.19 10.53
CA GLY A 371 -18.51 -14.02 10.51
C GLY A 371 -19.72 -13.31 11.10
N VAL A 372 -19.53 -12.67 12.26
CA VAL A 372 -20.54 -11.91 12.99
C VAL A 372 -19.96 -10.55 13.34
N PHE A 373 -20.66 -9.48 12.98
CA PHE A 373 -20.30 -8.14 13.42
C PHE A 373 -20.68 -7.93 14.90
N ASP A 374 -19.74 -8.13 15.81
CA ASP A 374 -19.84 -7.97 17.26
C ASP A 374 -18.79 -7.01 17.86
N PRO A 375 -19.08 -5.69 17.85
CA PRO A 375 -18.27 -4.65 18.48
C PRO A 375 -17.95 -4.83 19.97
N LYS A 376 -18.61 -5.77 20.68
CA LYS A 376 -18.32 -6.05 22.10
C LYS A 376 -17.25 -7.11 22.30
N GLU A 377 -17.06 -7.98 21.32
CA GLU A 377 -16.06 -9.04 21.35
C GLU A 377 -14.83 -8.67 20.53
N ASP A 378 -15.05 -8.11 19.35
CA ASP A 378 -14.03 -7.94 18.33
C ASP A 378 -13.58 -6.49 18.22
N GLY A 379 -12.28 -6.27 18.42
CA GLY A 379 -11.67 -4.94 18.35
C GLY A 379 -11.82 -4.30 16.98
N ILE A 380 -11.82 -5.09 15.91
CA ILE A 380 -11.99 -4.59 14.53
C ILE A 380 -13.41 -4.03 14.34
N ASP A 381 -14.43 -4.80 14.75
CA ASP A 381 -15.83 -4.38 14.72
C ASP A 381 -16.10 -3.18 15.62
N PHE A 382 -15.41 -3.12 16.77
CA PHE A 382 -15.52 -2.00 17.71
C PHE A 382 -15.19 -0.67 17.02
N TYR A 383 -14.06 -0.58 16.34
CA TYR A 383 -13.67 0.67 15.68
C TYR A 383 -14.45 0.90 14.38
N GLU A 384 -14.83 -0.16 13.66
CA GLU A 384 -15.72 -0.06 12.49
C GLU A 384 -17.07 0.56 12.86
N SER A 385 -17.66 0.15 13.99
CA SER A 385 -18.92 0.71 14.49
C SER A 385 -18.83 2.21 14.85
N LEU A 386 -17.61 2.75 14.90
CA LEU A 386 -17.34 4.16 15.17
C LEU A 386 -16.81 4.92 13.95
N GLU A 387 -16.72 4.29 12.77
CA GLU A 387 -16.13 4.90 11.56
C GLU A 387 -16.71 6.30 11.28
N GLY A 388 -15.88 7.33 11.18
CA GLY A 388 -16.30 8.70 10.92
C GLY A 388 -16.96 9.42 12.10
N MET A 389 -17.24 8.74 13.22
CA MET A 389 -17.86 9.36 14.40
C MET A 389 -16.88 10.27 15.12
N LEU A 390 -17.39 11.38 15.66
CA LEU A 390 -16.71 12.21 16.63
C LEU A 390 -16.62 11.47 17.98
N VAL A 391 -15.40 11.15 18.40
CA VAL A 391 -15.10 10.44 19.65
C VAL A 391 -14.27 11.30 20.59
N GLU A 392 -14.32 10.96 21.87
CA GLU A 392 -13.50 11.54 22.93
C GLU A 392 -12.78 10.41 23.69
N VAL A 393 -11.45 10.39 23.61
CA VAL A 393 -10.57 9.46 24.33
C VAL A 393 -10.17 10.09 25.66
N LYS A 394 -10.57 9.49 26.78
CA LYS A 394 -10.38 10.08 28.12
C LYS A 394 -9.01 9.79 28.71
N ASN A 395 -8.36 10.84 29.22
CA ASN A 395 -7.07 10.78 29.91
C ASN A 395 -6.08 9.79 29.26
N PRO A 396 -5.82 9.92 27.94
CA PRO A 396 -5.04 8.93 27.22
C PRO A 396 -3.61 8.90 27.71
N GLY A 397 -3.06 7.69 27.81
CA GLY A 397 -1.64 7.44 28.06
C GLY A 397 -0.96 6.87 26.84
N VAL A 398 0.26 7.33 26.57
CA VAL A 398 1.06 6.97 25.41
C VAL A 398 1.72 5.60 25.63
N LEU A 399 1.55 4.70 24.66
CA LEU A 399 2.00 3.31 24.71
C LEU A 399 3.30 3.04 23.95
N ALA A 400 3.69 3.94 23.06
CA ALA A 400 4.91 3.86 22.26
C ALA A 400 5.42 5.27 21.92
N PRO A 401 6.72 5.39 21.57
CA PRO A 401 7.25 6.62 20.97
C PRO A 401 6.39 7.11 19.81
N GLN A 402 6.21 8.43 19.71
CA GLN A 402 5.56 9.04 18.56
C GLN A 402 6.29 8.61 17.27
N ASN A 403 5.52 8.38 16.22
CA ASN A 403 6.05 8.18 14.88
C ASN A 403 5.10 8.77 13.84
N TYR A 404 5.62 9.44 12.80
CA TYR A 404 4.83 10.04 11.71
C TYR A 404 3.71 11.00 12.14
N GLY A 405 3.83 11.65 13.30
CA GLY A 405 2.74 12.48 13.82
C GLY A 405 1.59 11.70 14.46
N GLU A 406 1.77 10.41 14.72
CA GLU A 406 0.80 9.53 15.37
C GLU A 406 1.23 9.18 16.79
N LEU A 407 0.26 9.21 17.70
CA LEU A 407 0.40 8.78 19.09
C LEU A 407 -0.44 7.52 19.29
N VAL A 408 0.17 6.41 19.72
CA VAL A 408 -0.61 5.23 20.11
C VAL A 408 -0.90 5.29 21.59
N VAL A 409 -2.18 5.25 21.95
CA VAL A 409 -2.66 5.49 23.31
C VAL A 409 -3.66 4.44 23.78
N VAL A 410 -3.91 4.44 25.09
CA VAL A 410 -5.05 3.77 25.73
C VAL A 410 -5.79 4.78 26.61
N PRO A 411 -7.13 4.76 26.68
CA PRO A 411 -7.88 5.61 27.60
C PRO A 411 -7.65 5.22 29.07
N ASP A 412 -7.96 6.17 29.96
CA ASP A 412 -7.96 6.00 31.42
C ASP A 412 -6.66 5.39 31.96
N PHE A 413 -5.53 5.89 31.45
CA PHE A 413 -4.18 5.40 31.73
C PHE A 413 -3.94 5.00 33.20
N TRP A 414 -4.38 5.82 34.14
CA TRP A 414 -4.20 5.62 35.58
C TRP A 414 -4.92 4.43 36.19
N LYS A 415 -5.90 3.84 35.48
CA LYS A 415 -6.71 2.73 35.98
C LYS A 415 -6.27 1.38 35.41
N GLN A 416 -5.45 1.40 34.37
CA GLN A 416 -4.90 0.21 33.76
C GLN A 416 -3.90 -0.45 34.71
N LYS A 417 -4.02 -1.77 34.90
CA LYS A 417 -3.21 -2.53 35.87
C LYS A 417 -2.14 -3.42 35.22
N GLU A 418 -2.24 -3.63 33.91
CA GLU A 418 -1.48 -4.67 33.21
C GLU A 418 -0.28 -4.14 32.41
N PHE A 419 0.03 -2.85 32.52
CA PHE A 419 1.21 -2.29 31.87
C PHE A 419 2.52 -2.94 32.29
N ASN A 420 3.44 -2.94 31.33
CA ASN A 420 4.85 -3.23 31.51
C ASN A 420 5.54 -2.12 32.33
N SER A 421 6.83 -2.30 32.64
CA SER A 421 7.59 -1.37 33.49
C SER A 421 7.72 0.05 32.93
N SER A 422 7.59 0.22 31.61
CA SER A 422 7.61 1.53 30.93
C SER A 422 6.23 2.19 30.80
N GLY A 423 5.14 1.48 31.11
CA GLY A 423 3.76 1.97 30.93
C GLY A 423 3.12 1.57 29.59
N GLY A 424 3.75 0.66 28.83
CA GLY A 424 3.23 0.11 27.58
C GLY A 424 2.50 -1.23 27.74
N LEU A 425 1.96 -1.75 26.65
CA LEU A 425 1.26 -3.04 26.59
C LEU A 425 2.13 -4.10 25.90
N ASN A 426 2.36 -5.23 26.59
CA ASN A 426 3.09 -6.35 26.02
C ASN A 426 2.15 -7.24 25.21
N ILE A 427 2.62 -7.79 24.09
CA ILE A 427 1.88 -8.83 23.37
C ILE A 427 2.01 -10.20 24.02
N THR A 428 1.05 -11.08 23.77
CA THR A 428 1.09 -12.50 24.13
C THR A 428 0.58 -13.37 22.98
N GLU A 429 0.67 -14.70 23.12
CA GLU A 429 0.11 -15.64 22.14
C GLU A 429 -1.40 -15.45 21.89
N PHE A 430 -2.10 -14.84 22.84
CA PHE A 430 -3.57 -14.69 22.82
C PHE A 430 -4.03 -13.23 22.89
N ASP A 431 -3.10 -12.27 22.82
CA ASP A 431 -3.42 -10.86 23.01
C ASP A 431 -2.46 -9.97 22.20
N TYR A 432 -3.03 -9.26 21.23
CA TYR A 432 -2.35 -8.29 20.36
C TYR A 432 -2.84 -6.85 20.62
N ASN A 433 -3.42 -6.63 21.81
CA ASN A 433 -3.85 -5.37 22.37
C ASN A 433 -4.80 -4.59 21.43
N PRO A 434 -6.03 -5.08 21.17
CA PRO A 434 -7.02 -4.37 20.36
C PRO A 434 -7.47 -3.02 20.95
N GLU A 435 -7.26 -2.79 22.25
CA GLU A 435 -7.63 -1.55 22.94
C GLU A 435 -6.70 -0.35 22.63
N ARG A 436 -5.68 -0.54 21.79
CA ARG A 436 -4.81 0.53 21.31
C ARG A 436 -5.57 1.45 20.35
N ILE A 437 -5.44 2.75 20.56
CA ILE A 437 -6.00 3.79 19.70
C ILE A 437 -4.87 4.61 19.11
N PHE A 438 -4.84 4.76 17.78
CA PHE A 438 -3.96 5.73 17.15
C PHE A 438 -4.62 7.10 17.17
N ILE A 439 -3.91 8.12 17.64
CA ILE A 439 -4.29 9.52 17.53
C ILE A 439 -3.38 10.15 16.49
N ASP A 440 -3.94 10.51 15.34
CA ASP A 440 -3.22 11.23 14.30
C ASP A 440 -3.37 12.73 14.57
N ILE A 441 -2.25 13.37 14.90
CA ILE A 441 -2.15 14.82 15.17
C ILE A 441 -1.43 15.56 14.06
N ASN A 442 -0.97 14.85 13.02
CA ASN A 442 -0.24 15.40 11.86
C ASN A 442 0.92 16.35 12.25
N ASP A 443 1.66 16.02 13.31
CA ASP A 443 2.81 16.79 13.81
C ASP A 443 3.97 15.85 14.16
N GLU A 444 4.83 15.62 13.16
CA GLU A 444 6.04 14.79 13.31
C GLU A 444 7.02 15.33 14.37
N SER A 445 6.93 16.61 14.73
CA SER A 445 7.83 17.23 15.72
C SER A 445 7.38 17.03 17.17
N PHE A 446 6.22 16.41 17.40
CA PHE A 446 5.70 16.18 18.74
C PHE A 446 6.52 15.12 19.48
N VAL A 447 7.15 15.53 20.59
CA VAL A 447 7.96 14.63 21.41
C VAL A 447 7.09 13.92 22.45
N ALA A 448 6.91 12.61 22.29
CA ALA A 448 6.23 11.75 23.25
C ALA A 448 6.83 10.34 23.27
N LYS A 449 6.94 9.78 24.48
CA LYS A 449 7.41 8.41 24.71
C LYS A 449 6.39 7.63 25.54
N THR A 450 6.63 6.33 25.64
CA THR A 450 5.81 5.43 26.46
C THR A 450 5.75 5.89 27.91
N GLY A 451 4.55 5.89 28.47
CA GLY A 451 4.28 6.32 29.85
C GLY A 451 4.05 7.82 30.03
N ASP A 452 4.24 8.63 28.98
CA ASP A 452 3.70 10.00 28.93
C ASP A 452 2.16 9.95 28.81
N PHE A 453 1.47 11.03 29.16
CA PHE A 453 0.00 11.03 29.18
C PHE A 453 -0.60 12.44 29.04
N PHE A 454 -1.92 12.48 28.87
CA PHE A 454 -2.69 13.72 28.78
C PHE A 454 -3.63 13.90 29.98
N LEU A 455 -3.73 15.14 30.48
CA LEU A 455 -4.69 15.56 31.50
C LEU A 455 -5.93 16.17 30.84
N GLY A 456 -6.94 15.35 30.61
CA GLY A 456 -8.13 15.71 29.86
C GLY A 456 -8.37 14.72 28.73
N SER A 457 -9.30 15.06 27.84
CA SER A 457 -9.67 14.18 26.75
C SER A 457 -9.16 14.68 25.41
N ILE A 458 -8.79 13.76 24.53
CA ILE A 458 -8.51 14.05 23.12
C ILE A 458 -9.81 13.81 22.34
N THR A 459 -10.22 14.79 21.53
CA THR A 459 -11.41 14.69 20.69
C THR A 459 -10.99 14.66 19.23
N GLY A 460 -11.63 13.80 18.43
CA GLY A 460 -11.36 13.68 17.01
C GLY A 460 -12.36 12.76 16.31
N VAL A 461 -12.23 12.61 14.99
CA VAL A 461 -13.09 11.68 14.21
C VAL A 461 -12.36 10.38 13.96
N VAL A 462 -13.06 9.24 14.05
CA VAL A 462 -12.47 7.94 13.70
C VAL A 462 -12.34 7.83 12.18
N SER A 463 -11.20 7.33 11.72
CA SER A 463 -10.84 7.09 10.33
C SER A 463 -10.03 5.79 10.27
N TYR A 464 -9.67 5.36 9.06
CA TYR A 464 -8.83 4.20 8.86
C TYR A 464 -7.73 4.49 7.82
N GLY A 465 -6.55 3.88 7.99
CA GLY A 465 -5.47 3.96 7.01
C GLY A 465 -4.22 3.24 7.48
N PHE A 466 -3.36 2.82 6.55
CA PHE A 466 -2.15 2.06 6.85
C PHE A 466 -2.40 0.84 7.77
N GLY A 467 -3.47 0.10 7.52
CA GLY A 467 -3.79 -1.11 8.29
C GLY A 467 -4.28 -0.89 9.72
N ASN A 468 -4.66 0.34 10.12
CA ASN A 468 -5.10 0.67 11.48
C ASN A 468 -6.24 1.70 11.50
N TYR A 469 -7.11 1.61 12.52
CA TYR A 469 -8.03 2.68 12.87
C TYR A 469 -7.32 3.82 13.59
N LYS A 470 -7.72 5.05 13.30
CA LYS A 470 -7.12 6.29 13.80
C LYS A 470 -8.18 7.27 14.25
N VAL A 471 -7.88 8.08 15.25
CA VAL A 471 -8.65 9.27 15.63
C VAL A 471 -7.91 10.48 15.10
N LEU A 472 -8.49 11.17 14.12
CA LEU A 472 -7.93 12.39 13.55
C LEU A 472 -8.22 13.56 14.50
N ALA A 473 -7.19 14.01 15.22
CA ALA A 473 -7.29 15.05 16.24
C ALA A 473 -6.53 16.33 15.82
N ASP A 474 -7.05 17.48 16.20
CA ASP A 474 -6.39 18.76 15.93
C ASP A 474 -5.31 19.02 16.99
N ARG A 475 -4.06 19.24 16.55
CA ARG A 475 -2.88 19.43 17.40
C ARG A 475 -3.07 20.55 18.43
N GLU A 476 -3.78 21.60 18.05
CA GLU A 476 -4.06 22.80 18.83
C GLU A 476 -5.16 22.58 19.87
N GLU A 477 -6.00 21.56 19.70
CA GLU A 477 -7.09 21.18 20.60
C GLU A 477 -6.65 20.15 21.66
N LEU A 478 -5.40 19.66 21.59
CA LEU A 478 -4.89 18.68 22.55
C LEU A 478 -4.89 19.22 23.98
N PRO A 479 -5.28 18.40 24.97
CA PRO A 479 -5.23 18.76 26.39
C PRO A 479 -3.78 18.86 26.90
N THR A 480 -3.62 19.19 28.18
CA THR A 480 -2.28 19.31 28.78
C THR A 480 -1.53 17.98 28.72
N PHE A 481 -0.44 17.97 27.95
CA PHE A 481 0.50 16.85 27.90
C PHE A 481 1.43 16.87 29.11
N VAL A 482 1.72 15.69 29.65
CA VAL A 482 2.59 15.51 30.81
C VAL A 482 3.59 14.40 30.53
N GLU A 483 4.85 14.75 30.69
CA GLU A 483 5.94 13.80 30.60
C GLU A 483 5.90 12.81 31.79
N GLY A 484 5.94 11.52 31.46
CA GLY A 484 5.99 10.42 32.40
C GLY A 484 7.31 10.31 33.15
N LYS A 485 7.44 9.27 34.00
CA LYS A 485 8.63 9.03 34.82
C LYS A 485 9.61 8.03 34.21
N THR A 486 9.26 7.42 33.08
CA THR A 486 10.06 6.40 32.38
C THR A 486 11.39 7.00 31.92
N LYS A 487 12.49 6.32 32.22
CA LYS A 487 13.87 6.79 31.93
C LYS A 487 14.74 5.63 31.45
N PRO A 488 15.75 5.90 30.60
CA PRO A 488 16.70 4.88 30.18
C PRO A 488 17.40 4.22 31.38
N GLU A 489 17.49 2.89 31.35
CA GLU A 489 18.02 2.09 32.45
C GLU A 489 19.52 1.81 32.34
N VAL A 490 20.11 1.34 33.43
CA VAL A 490 21.46 0.73 33.46
C VAL A 490 21.28 -0.70 33.92
N THR A 491 21.98 -1.64 33.28
CA THR A 491 21.87 -3.05 33.63
C THR A 491 22.17 -3.29 35.10
N LYS A 492 21.44 -4.22 35.71
CA LYS A 492 21.65 -4.68 37.10
C LYS A 492 22.84 -5.65 37.21
N ILE A 493 23.49 -5.99 36.10
CA ILE A 493 24.66 -6.89 36.04
C ILE A 493 25.95 -6.10 36.31
N HIS A 494 26.59 -6.32 37.48
CA HIS A 494 27.73 -5.51 37.92
C HIS A 494 29.03 -6.28 38.26
N GLU A 495 28.99 -7.57 38.63
CA GLU A 495 30.17 -8.31 39.12
C GLU A 495 30.95 -9.07 38.01
N LYS A 496 31.50 -8.34 37.02
CA LYS A 496 32.14 -8.96 35.84
C LYS A 496 33.44 -9.74 36.10
N HIS A 497 34.13 -9.52 37.22
CA HIS A 497 35.47 -10.10 37.40
C HIS A 497 35.49 -11.63 37.44
N LYS A 498 34.39 -12.28 37.87
CA LYS A 498 34.34 -13.74 38.04
C LYS A 498 33.63 -14.46 36.90
N GLU A 499 32.66 -13.83 36.28
CA GLU A 499 31.70 -14.40 35.33
C GLU A 499 31.83 -13.70 33.97
N LEU A 500 31.40 -14.37 32.90
CA LEU A 500 31.46 -13.84 31.55
C LEU A 500 30.19 -13.02 31.27
N THR A 501 30.32 -11.81 30.74
CA THR A 501 29.18 -11.03 30.26
C THR A 501 29.09 -11.03 28.73
N ILE A 502 27.90 -11.31 28.21
CA ILE A 502 27.64 -11.37 26.76
C ILE A 502 26.37 -10.55 26.49
N ALA A 503 26.44 -9.61 25.55
CA ALA A 503 25.29 -8.82 25.13
C ALA A 503 24.94 -9.03 23.65
N SER A 504 23.66 -8.85 23.33
CA SER A 504 23.16 -8.65 21.98
C SER A 504 22.74 -7.19 21.83
N PHE A 505 23.16 -6.55 20.75
CA PHE A 505 22.73 -5.18 20.46
C PHE A 505 22.55 -4.98 18.95
N ASN A 506 21.30 -4.79 18.51
CA ASN A 506 21.00 -4.24 17.20
C ASN A 506 21.35 -2.75 17.21
N VAL A 507 22.26 -2.35 16.32
CA VAL A 507 22.79 -0.98 16.22
C VAL A 507 22.18 -0.18 15.07
N GLU A 508 21.12 -0.73 14.45
CA GLU A 508 20.24 -0.10 13.46
C GLU A 508 21.02 0.52 12.28
N ASN A 509 21.33 -0.32 11.30
CA ASN A 509 21.99 0.05 10.04
C ASN A 509 23.32 0.82 10.21
N PHE A 510 24.16 0.42 11.17
CA PHE A 510 25.36 1.16 11.55
C PHE A 510 26.48 1.09 10.49
N SER A 511 27.01 2.25 10.06
CA SER A 511 28.14 2.33 9.10
C SER A 511 29.17 3.42 9.44
N ALA A 512 30.31 3.40 8.74
CA ALA A 512 31.30 4.49 8.79
C ALA A 512 30.88 5.72 7.96
N LEU A 513 29.87 5.58 7.09
CA LEU A 513 29.36 6.68 6.27
C LEU A 513 28.72 7.75 7.17
N LYS A 514 29.23 8.98 7.05
CA LYS A 514 28.84 10.11 7.91
C LYS A 514 27.69 10.96 7.39
N GLU A 515 27.55 11.04 6.08
CA GLU A 515 26.60 11.93 5.41
C GLU A 515 25.88 11.19 4.28
N GLY A 516 24.70 11.69 3.93
CA GLY A 516 23.84 11.09 2.91
C GLY A 516 22.69 10.30 3.50
N ARG A 517 21.85 9.75 2.62
CA ARG A 517 20.73 8.90 3.02
C ARG A 517 21.26 7.63 3.70
N ASP A 518 20.60 7.23 4.78
CA ASP A 518 20.93 6.02 5.57
C ASP A 518 22.38 6.01 6.10
N SER A 519 22.96 7.20 6.30
CA SER A 519 24.26 7.38 6.96
C SER A 519 24.12 7.33 8.48
N THR A 520 25.22 7.06 9.18
CA THR A 520 25.27 7.07 10.64
C THR A 520 25.90 8.38 11.12
N SER A 521 25.13 9.23 11.78
CA SER A 521 25.63 10.50 12.34
C SER A 521 26.60 10.27 13.50
N ASP A 522 27.51 11.22 13.74
CA ASP A 522 28.45 11.15 14.87
C ASP A 522 27.70 11.13 16.21
N GLU A 523 26.53 11.78 16.30
CA GLU A 523 25.64 11.74 17.46
C GLU A 523 25.10 10.32 17.72
N LYS A 524 24.66 9.60 16.67
CA LYS A 524 24.20 8.21 16.81
C LYS A 524 25.35 7.30 17.28
N VAL A 525 26.55 7.45 16.72
CA VAL A 525 27.74 6.69 17.19
C VAL A 525 27.99 6.94 18.68
N SER A 526 27.95 8.20 19.10
CA SER A 526 28.17 8.57 20.50
C SER A 526 27.11 7.98 21.44
N ARG A 527 25.83 7.95 21.02
CA ARG A 527 24.74 7.31 21.80
C ARG A 527 24.90 5.79 21.91
N ILE A 528 25.29 5.11 20.83
CA ILE A 528 25.54 3.65 20.85
C ILE A 528 26.74 3.33 21.75
N ALA A 529 27.85 4.05 21.61
CA ALA A 529 29.02 3.87 22.46
C ALA A 529 28.70 4.12 23.94
N LYS A 530 27.94 5.18 24.25
CA LYS A 530 27.46 5.47 25.61
C LYS A 530 26.60 4.35 26.17
N SER A 531 25.74 3.76 25.33
CA SER A 531 24.91 2.61 25.70
C SER A 531 25.78 1.40 26.08
N ILE A 532 26.81 1.10 25.29
CA ILE A 532 27.74 -0.02 25.56
C ILE A 532 28.56 0.24 26.84
N VAL A 533 29.12 1.44 27.00
CA VAL A 533 30.01 1.76 28.13
C VAL A 533 29.23 1.96 29.42
N GLY A 534 28.20 2.79 29.38
CA GLY A 534 27.42 3.21 30.55
C GLY A 534 26.28 2.25 30.87
N ASN A 535 25.31 2.11 29.96
CA ASN A 535 24.07 1.38 30.23
C ASN A 535 24.29 -0.14 30.33
N LEU A 536 25.15 -0.71 29.48
CA LEU A 536 25.50 -2.13 29.46
C LEU A 536 26.73 -2.48 30.32
N ASN A 537 27.37 -1.48 30.93
CA ASN A 537 28.54 -1.65 31.80
C ASN A 537 29.74 -2.37 31.12
N ALA A 538 29.95 -2.09 29.83
CA ALA A 538 31.02 -2.62 28.98
C ALA A 538 31.14 -4.17 29.03
N PRO A 539 30.23 -4.91 28.36
CA PRO A 539 30.24 -6.38 28.32
C PRO A 539 31.55 -6.98 27.80
N ASP A 540 31.89 -8.20 28.19
CA ASP A 540 33.11 -8.86 27.68
C ASP A 540 32.99 -9.21 26.19
N ILE A 541 31.79 -9.61 25.74
CA ILE A 541 31.44 -9.87 24.33
C ILE A 541 30.14 -9.12 24.00
N VAL A 542 30.09 -8.43 22.87
CA VAL A 542 28.85 -7.86 22.32
C VAL A 542 28.67 -8.41 20.91
N GLY A 543 27.58 -9.14 20.70
CA GLY A 543 27.09 -9.47 19.36
C GLY A 543 26.37 -8.28 18.77
N LEU A 544 26.92 -7.74 17.69
CA LEU A 544 26.38 -6.60 16.97
C LEU A 544 25.46 -7.12 15.86
N VAL A 545 24.24 -6.61 15.84
CA VAL A 545 23.25 -6.85 14.78
C VAL A 545 23.08 -5.56 13.98
N GLU A 546 22.95 -5.67 12.66
CA GLU A 546 22.88 -4.55 11.72
C GLU A 546 24.15 -3.71 11.55
N MET A 547 25.31 -4.38 11.52
CA MET A 547 26.53 -3.75 11.04
C MET A 547 26.54 -3.68 9.51
N GLN A 548 26.83 -2.51 8.95
CA GLN A 548 26.96 -2.24 7.50
C GLN A 548 28.41 -2.01 7.07
N ASP A 549 28.60 -1.92 5.75
CA ASP A 549 29.88 -1.73 5.07
C ASP A 549 30.54 -0.43 5.50
N GLY A 550 31.85 -0.31 5.31
CA GLY A 550 32.56 0.95 5.59
C GLY A 550 31.92 2.13 4.86
N ASN A 551 31.45 1.91 3.63
CA ASN A 551 30.76 2.88 2.81
C ASN A 551 29.22 2.88 2.98
N GLY A 552 28.66 2.13 3.95
CA GLY A 552 27.23 2.07 4.22
C GLY A 552 26.43 1.46 3.06
N PRO A 553 25.32 2.08 2.61
CA PRO A 553 24.45 1.54 1.56
C PRO A 553 24.98 1.80 0.12
N ILE A 554 26.21 2.30 -0.04
CA ILE A 554 26.77 2.62 -1.35
C ILE A 554 27.08 1.32 -2.11
N ASN A 555 26.34 1.08 -3.19
CA ASN A 555 26.46 -0.12 -4.01
C ASN A 555 27.65 -0.06 -4.99
N ASP A 556 28.87 -0.26 -4.49
CA ASP A 556 30.12 -0.29 -5.28
C ASP A 556 30.89 -1.62 -5.18
N GLY A 557 30.29 -2.64 -4.52
CA GLY A 557 30.89 -3.95 -4.27
C GLY A 557 31.71 -4.05 -2.97
N THR A 558 31.80 -2.98 -2.19
CA THR A 558 32.41 -3.01 -0.85
C THR A 558 31.56 -3.84 0.10
N THR A 559 32.20 -4.81 0.78
CA THR A 559 31.54 -5.70 1.75
C THR A 559 32.23 -5.70 3.13
N ASP A 560 33.37 -5.01 3.24
CA ASP A 560 34.15 -4.98 4.48
C ASP A 560 33.52 -4.01 5.50
N ALA A 561 33.35 -4.47 6.73
CA ALA A 561 32.75 -3.73 7.83
C ALA A 561 33.78 -3.00 8.70
N LYS A 562 35.08 -3.17 8.42
CA LYS A 562 36.14 -2.77 9.34
C LYS A 562 36.10 -1.29 9.71
N GLU A 563 35.91 -0.40 8.73
CA GLU A 563 35.85 1.05 8.99
C GLU A 563 34.68 1.41 9.92
N SER A 564 33.54 0.74 9.75
CA SER A 564 32.37 0.91 10.62
C SER A 564 32.70 0.46 12.05
N ALA A 565 33.25 -0.75 12.20
CA ALA A 565 33.63 -1.26 13.51
C ALA A 565 34.69 -0.40 14.21
N ASP A 566 35.73 0.03 13.48
CA ASP A 566 36.80 0.89 14.00
C ASP A 566 36.23 2.22 14.51
N ARG A 567 35.26 2.82 13.78
CA ARG A 567 34.59 4.06 14.19
C ARG A 567 33.85 3.89 15.52
N LEU A 568 33.10 2.81 15.69
CA LEU A 568 32.39 2.52 16.94
C LEU A 568 33.37 2.27 18.09
N ILE A 569 34.40 1.45 17.87
CA ILE A 569 35.40 1.10 18.88
C ILE A 569 36.20 2.33 19.34
N ALA A 570 36.54 3.23 18.41
CA ALA A 570 37.21 4.48 18.73
C ALA A 570 36.36 5.34 19.67
N GLU A 571 35.06 5.48 19.40
CA GLU A 571 34.15 6.24 20.26
C GLU A 571 33.94 5.56 21.62
N ILE A 572 33.79 4.23 21.67
CA ILE A 572 33.74 3.46 22.92
C ILE A 572 34.98 3.73 23.78
N THR A 573 36.16 3.69 23.17
CA THR A 573 37.43 3.95 23.86
C THR A 573 37.51 5.39 24.34
N ALA A 574 37.09 6.35 23.52
CA ALA A 574 37.06 7.77 23.89
C ALA A 574 36.13 8.04 25.08
N GLN A 575 35.05 7.27 25.23
CA GLN A 575 34.13 7.35 26.36
C GLN A 575 34.59 6.54 27.60
N GLY A 576 35.81 5.99 27.59
CA GLY A 576 36.38 5.24 28.72
C GLY A 576 36.01 3.76 28.77
N GLY A 577 35.42 3.23 27.70
CA GLY A 577 35.22 1.80 27.50
C GLY A 577 36.51 1.06 27.12
N PRO A 578 36.46 -0.28 27.03
CA PRO A 578 37.60 -1.06 26.59
C PRO A 578 37.88 -0.86 25.10
N GLN A 579 39.14 -0.99 24.71
CA GLN A 579 39.53 -1.10 23.32
C GLN A 579 39.15 -2.50 22.81
N TYR A 580 37.90 -2.65 22.38
CA TYR A 580 37.37 -3.88 21.83
C TYR A 580 38.12 -4.31 20.55
N VAL A 581 38.07 -5.61 20.25
CA VAL A 581 38.49 -6.17 18.96
C VAL A 581 37.25 -6.64 18.21
N TYR A 582 37.17 -6.34 16.91
CA TYR A 582 36.06 -6.74 16.04
C TYR A 582 36.36 -8.02 15.25
N THR A 583 35.36 -8.88 15.09
CA THR A 583 35.40 -10.04 14.19
C THR A 583 34.02 -10.36 13.60
N ASP A 584 34.00 -10.81 12.36
CA ASP A 584 32.80 -11.09 11.57
C ASP A 584 33.12 -12.04 10.40
N ILE A 585 32.16 -12.21 9.47
CA ILE A 585 32.41 -12.77 8.14
C ILE A 585 31.78 -11.85 7.10
N ALA A 586 32.61 -11.23 6.26
CA ALA A 586 32.16 -10.38 5.16
C ALA A 586 31.18 -11.14 4.24
N PRO A 587 30.02 -10.55 3.90
CA PRO A 587 29.06 -11.14 2.96
C PRO A 587 29.62 -11.30 1.54
N VAL A 588 28.91 -12.10 0.73
CA VAL A 588 28.98 -11.93 -0.73
C VAL A 588 28.11 -10.72 -1.08
N ASP A 589 28.64 -9.84 -1.92
CA ASP A 589 27.96 -8.60 -2.32
C ASP A 589 26.53 -8.83 -2.81
N GLY A 590 25.57 -8.13 -2.20
CA GLY A 590 24.14 -8.19 -2.49
C GLY A 590 23.47 -9.55 -2.20
N LYS A 591 24.11 -10.44 -1.45
CA LYS A 591 23.57 -11.79 -1.12
C LYS A 591 23.06 -11.95 0.31
N ASP A 592 23.37 -10.98 1.16
CA ASP A 592 22.78 -10.89 2.50
C ASP A 592 21.68 -9.83 2.40
N GLY A 593 20.45 -10.17 2.79
CA GLY A 593 19.32 -9.24 2.66
C GLY A 593 19.48 -8.01 3.56
N GLY A 594 18.61 -7.02 3.42
CA GLY A 594 18.71 -5.79 4.20
C GLY A 594 18.35 -4.57 3.38
N ILE A 595 19.11 -3.50 3.58
CA ILE A 595 18.96 -2.27 2.81
C ILE A 595 19.53 -2.44 1.39
N PRO A 596 18.86 -1.92 0.35
CA PRO A 596 19.41 -1.95 -1.00
C PRO A 596 20.80 -1.30 -1.08
N GLY A 597 21.77 -2.02 -1.64
CA GLY A 597 23.13 -1.54 -1.87
C GLY A 597 24.12 -1.79 -0.73
N GLY A 598 23.65 -1.92 0.51
CA GLY A 598 24.49 -2.27 1.67
C GLY A 598 24.38 -3.75 2.03
N ASN A 599 25.43 -4.30 2.64
CA ASN A 599 25.51 -5.70 3.02
C ASN A 599 25.32 -5.89 4.54
N ILE A 600 24.12 -5.66 5.06
CA ILE A 600 23.85 -5.78 6.51
C ILE A 600 24.28 -7.16 7.03
N ARG A 601 25.00 -7.19 8.17
CA ARG A 601 25.48 -8.43 8.78
C ARG A 601 25.42 -8.43 10.31
N VAL A 602 25.81 -9.57 10.87
CA VAL A 602 26.10 -9.75 12.29
C VAL A 602 27.60 -9.92 12.52
N GLY A 603 28.08 -9.52 13.69
CA GLY A 603 29.48 -9.63 14.08
C GLY A 603 29.67 -9.53 15.60
N PHE A 604 30.90 -9.50 16.05
CA PHE A 604 31.24 -9.39 17.47
C PHE A 604 32.28 -8.31 17.71
N ILE A 605 32.10 -7.55 18.78
CA ILE A 605 33.20 -6.86 19.48
C ILE A 605 33.46 -7.56 20.81
N TYR A 606 34.73 -7.77 21.17
CA TYR A 606 35.10 -8.48 22.40
C TYR A 606 36.30 -7.85 23.11
N ASN A 607 36.28 -7.83 24.44
CA ASN A 607 37.30 -7.17 25.25
C ASN A 607 38.53 -8.10 25.37
N PRO A 608 39.65 -7.79 24.70
CA PRO A 608 40.81 -8.67 24.63
C PRO A 608 41.51 -8.85 25.99
N GLU A 609 41.26 -7.99 26.97
CA GLU A 609 41.79 -8.14 28.33
C GLU A 609 41.05 -9.24 29.13
N ARG A 610 39.90 -9.68 28.64
CA ARG A 610 38.96 -10.54 29.39
C ARG A 610 38.69 -11.85 28.69
N VAL A 611 38.57 -11.80 27.37
CA VAL A 611 38.24 -12.93 26.49
C VAL A 611 39.17 -12.92 25.28
N SER A 612 39.50 -14.11 24.78
CA SER A 612 40.20 -14.25 23.50
C SER A 612 39.37 -15.08 22.53
N LEU A 613 39.50 -14.80 21.23
CA LEU A 613 39.01 -15.72 20.22
C LEU A 613 39.86 -17.00 20.27
N ALA A 614 39.22 -18.18 20.21
CA ALA A 614 39.95 -19.44 20.14
C ALA A 614 40.77 -19.52 18.84
N GLU A 615 41.95 -20.14 18.89
CA GLU A 615 42.82 -20.27 17.73
C GLU A 615 42.10 -21.01 16.58
N GLY A 616 42.18 -20.46 15.37
CA GLY A 616 41.55 -21.00 14.18
C GLY A 616 41.74 -20.11 12.96
N THR A 617 41.34 -20.61 11.80
CA THR A 617 41.31 -19.85 10.55
C THR A 617 39.94 -19.18 10.41
N LYS A 618 39.90 -17.88 10.08
CA LYS A 618 38.65 -17.17 9.77
C LYS A 618 38.01 -17.79 8.52
N GLY A 619 36.73 -18.14 8.59
CA GLY A 619 35.99 -18.72 7.47
C GLY A 619 35.72 -17.72 6.35
N THR A 620 35.21 -18.22 5.23
CA THR A 620 34.76 -17.38 4.10
C THR A 620 33.25 -17.18 4.06
N ALA A 621 32.76 -16.30 3.19
CA ALA A 621 31.34 -15.99 3.04
C ALA A 621 30.46 -17.20 2.66
N THR A 622 31.04 -18.22 2.03
CA THR A 622 30.35 -19.41 1.49
C THR A 622 30.79 -20.72 2.16
N GLU A 623 31.69 -20.65 3.14
CA GLU A 623 32.17 -21.82 3.88
C GLU A 623 31.32 -22.06 5.12
N ALA A 624 30.76 -23.26 5.23
CA ALA A 624 30.00 -23.67 6.39
C ALA A 624 30.93 -24.01 7.57
N VAL A 625 30.63 -23.44 8.73
CA VAL A 625 31.27 -23.82 9.99
C VAL A 625 30.67 -25.12 10.52
N GLY A 626 31.53 -26.03 10.96
CA GLY A 626 31.18 -27.20 11.75
C GLY A 626 31.89 -27.20 13.10
N TYR A 627 31.74 -28.27 13.86
CA TYR A 627 32.40 -28.45 15.14
C TYR A 627 33.05 -29.84 15.21
N LYS A 628 34.33 -29.89 15.60
CA LYS A 628 35.09 -31.14 15.68
C LYS A 628 36.26 -30.99 16.64
N ASP A 629 36.59 -32.04 17.38
CA ASP A 629 37.75 -32.09 18.28
C ASP A 629 37.79 -30.92 19.29
N GLY A 630 36.62 -30.53 19.82
CA GLY A 630 36.47 -29.45 20.79
C GLY A 630 36.51 -28.03 20.21
N LYS A 631 36.59 -27.88 18.87
CA LYS A 631 36.74 -26.58 18.20
C LYS A 631 35.83 -26.41 16.98
N LEU A 632 35.53 -25.15 16.65
CA LEU A 632 34.94 -24.84 15.34
C LEU A 632 35.94 -25.16 14.21
N THR A 633 35.45 -25.62 13.07
CA THR A 633 36.31 -25.94 11.89
C THR A 633 36.98 -24.69 11.30
N VAL A 634 36.29 -23.55 11.40
CA VAL A 634 36.78 -22.20 11.12
C VAL A 634 36.25 -21.27 12.22
N ASN A 635 37.03 -20.25 12.62
CA ASN A 635 36.68 -19.36 13.72
C ASN A 635 37.03 -17.89 13.42
N PRO A 636 36.03 -16.98 13.29
CA PRO A 636 34.59 -17.28 13.21
C PRO A 636 34.22 -17.98 11.90
N GLY A 637 32.97 -18.43 11.77
CA GLY A 637 32.42 -18.99 10.54
C GLY A 637 30.90 -18.90 10.44
N ARG A 638 30.36 -19.01 9.21
CA ARG A 638 28.91 -18.92 8.95
C ARG A 638 28.23 -20.28 9.05
N ILE A 639 27.03 -20.32 9.60
CA ILE A 639 26.22 -21.55 9.66
C ILE A 639 25.50 -21.74 8.31
N ASP A 640 25.83 -22.83 7.62
CA ASP A 640 25.22 -23.27 6.36
C ASP A 640 24.93 -22.13 5.33
N PRO A 641 25.94 -21.30 4.98
CA PRO A 641 25.72 -20.03 4.28
C PRO A 641 25.19 -20.15 2.85
N THR A 642 25.23 -21.35 2.26
CA THR A 642 24.74 -21.63 0.90
C THR A 642 23.32 -22.18 0.89
N ASN A 643 22.69 -22.37 2.06
CA ASN A 643 21.33 -22.87 2.16
C ASN A 643 20.32 -21.89 1.55
N PRO A 644 19.38 -22.36 0.70
CA PRO A 644 18.34 -21.50 0.10
C PRO A 644 17.47 -20.75 1.11
N ALA A 645 17.32 -21.27 2.34
CA ALA A 645 16.57 -20.59 3.40
C ALA A 645 17.12 -19.19 3.72
N PHE A 646 18.40 -18.93 3.43
CA PHE A 646 19.04 -17.62 3.62
C PHE A 646 18.94 -16.68 2.41
N ALA A 647 18.14 -17.01 1.39
CA ALA A 647 17.89 -16.11 0.27
C ALA A 647 17.34 -14.77 0.78
N ASN A 648 18.01 -13.66 0.43
CA ASN A 648 17.68 -12.31 0.92
C ASN A 648 17.57 -12.22 2.45
N SER A 649 18.36 -13.00 3.19
CA SER A 649 18.42 -12.98 4.65
C SER A 649 19.87 -13.04 5.15
N ARG A 650 20.08 -12.61 6.39
CA ARG A 650 21.41 -12.61 7.03
C ARG A 650 21.76 -14.02 7.48
N LYS A 651 23.04 -14.37 7.33
CA LYS A 651 23.56 -15.70 7.68
C LYS A 651 24.18 -15.64 9.09
N PRO A 652 23.78 -16.54 10.01
CA PRO A 652 24.34 -16.57 11.37
C PRO A 652 25.84 -16.79 11.37
N VAL A 653 26.54 -16.13 12.30
CA VAL A 653 28.00 -16.25 12.48
C VAL A 653 28.29 -16.84 13.86
N ALA A 654 28.98 -17.97 13.88
CA ALA A 654 29.48 -18.61 15.10
C ALA A 654 30.94 -18.20 15.36
N ALA A 655 31.24 -17.81 16.59
CA ALA A 655 32.58 -17.52 17.07
C ALA A 655 32.83 -18.25 18.40
N GLN A 656 33.97 -18.94 18.49
CA GLN A 656 34.39 -19.65 19.70
C GLN A 656 35.36 -18.76 20.48
N PHE A 657 35.00 -18.47 21.73
CA PHE A 657 35.80 -17.66 22.65
C PHE A 657 36.35 -18.51 23.79
N ILE A 658 37.45 -18.03 24.38
CA ILE A 658 38.07 -18.57 25.58
C ILE A 658 37.97 -17.53 26.69
N PHE A 659 37.36 -17.91 27.81
CA PHE A 659 37.27 -17.12 29.03
C PHE A 659 37.82 -17.94 30.18
N LYS A 660 38.93 -17.50 30.78
CA LYS A 660 39.60 -18.19 31.92
C LYS A 660 39.90 -19.67 31.65
N GLY A 661 40.26 -20.00 30.41
CA GLY A 661 40.56 -21.35 29.96
C GLY A 661 39.34 -22.19 29.55
N GLU A 662 38.12 -21.66 29.73
CA GLU A 662 36.89 -22.33 29.32
C GLU A 662 36.41 -21.81 27.97
N SER A 663 35.97 -22.74 27.11
CA SER A 663 35.43 -22.40 25.81
C SER A 663 33.92 -22.15 25.85
N VAL A 664 33.47 -21.17 25.08
CA VAL A 664 32.06 -20.90 24.77
C VAL A 664 31.92 -20.53 23.30
N ILE A 665 30.92 -21.10 22.63
CA ILE A 665 30.55 -20.73 21.27
C ILE A 665 29.42 -19.71 21.36
N VAL A 666 29.60 -18.55 20.74
CA VAL A 666 28.58 -17.51 20.65
C VAL A 666 28.18 -17.39 19.19
N VAL A 667 26.88 -17.46 18.92
CA VAL A 667 26.30 -17.37 17.57
C VAL A 667 25.44 -16.12 17.50
N ALA A 668 25.81 -15.18 16.65
CA ALA A 668 25.01 -14.00 16.36
C ALA A 668 24.02 -14.32 15.22
N ASN A 669 22.77 -13.93 15.40
CA ASN A 669 21.67 -14.21 14.49
C ASN A 669 20.98 -12.91 14.09
N HIS A 670 20.48 -12.85 12.86
CA HIS A 670 19.57 -11.83 12.41
C HIS A 670 18.64 -12.47 11.37
N PHE A 671 17.44 -12.87 11.78
CA PHE A 671 16.53 -13.58 10.86
C PHE A 671 15.85 -12.60 9.89
N ASN A 672 15.14 -13.13 8.90
CA ASN A 672 14.37 -12.28 7.99
C ASN A 672 13.27 -11.52 8.77
N SER A 673 13.08 -10.26 8.43
CA SER A 673 12.08 -9.41 9.08
C SER A 673 10.65 -9.92 8.85
N LYS A 674 9.72 -9.36 9.62
CA LYS A 674 8.27 -9.60 9.47
C LYS A 674 7.67 -8.86 8.26
N GLY A 675 8.50 -8.28 7.39
CA GLY A 675 8.05 -7.62 6.17
C GLY A 675 7.30 -8.57 5.23
N GLY A 676 6.14 -8.15 4.76
CA GLY A 676 5.22 -8.97 3.95
C GLY A 676 4.18 -9.73 4.77
N ASP A 677 4.22 -9.67 6.10
CA ASP A 677 3.10 -10.07 6.96
C ASP A 677 1.98 -9.02 6.86
N GLN A 678 0.72 -9.47 6.93
CA GLN A 678 -0.45 -8.60 6.82
C GLN A 678 -0.75 -7.86 8.13
N PRO A 679 -1.41 -6.67 8.07
CA PRO A 679 -1.71 -5.87 9.26
C PRO A 679 -2.67 -6.57 10.22
N LEU A 680 -2.56 -6.24 11.51
CA LEU A 680 -3.43 -6.76 12.56
C LEU A 680 -4.90 -6.36 12.37
N PHE A 681 -5.16 -5.10 11.99
CA PHE A 681 -6.50 -4.59 11.67
C PHE A 681 -6.73 -4.56 10.15
N GLY A 682 -6.38 -5.65 9.46
CA GLY A 682 -6.59 -5.81 8.02
C GLY A 682 -7.88 -6.55 7.67
N LYS A 683 -8.25 -6.52 6.39
CA LYS A 683 -9.44 -7.20 5.85
C LYS A 683 -9.34 -8.73 5.72
N ASN A 684 -8.20 -9.31 6.07
CA ASN A 684 -8.02 -10.76 6.11
C ASN A 684 -7.73 -11.16 7.55
N GLN A 685 -8.58 -11.98 8.15
CA GLN A 685 -8.45 -12.42 9.54
C GLN A 685 -8.41 -13.96 9.63
N PRO A 686 -7.51 -14.55 10.44
CA PRO A 686 -6.34 -13.90 11.02
C PRO A 686 -5.35 -13.41 9.95
N PRO A 687 -4.45 -12.46 10.25
CA PRO A 687 -3.50 -11.93 9.29
C PRO A 687 -2.60 -13.01 8.69
N PHE A 688 -2.38 -12.97 7.38
CA PHE A 688 -1.46 -13.88 6.72
C PHE A 688 0.00 -13.49 7.01
N LEU A 689 0.76 -14.42 7.62
CA LEU A 689 2.16 -14.22 8.00
C LEU A 689 3.12 -14.81 6.94
N GLY A 690 3.22 -14.16 5.78
CA GLY A 690 3.99 -14.65 4.63
C GLY A 690 5.49 -14.84 4.90
N SER A 691 6.06 -14.10 5.85
CA SER A 691 7.49 -14.16 6.19
C SER A 691 7.85 -15.27 7.20
N GLU A 692 6.87 -15.87 7.88
CA GLU A 692 7.09 -16.87 8.95
C GLU A 692 7.74 -18.16 8.43
N ALA A 693 7.36 -18.60 7.23
CA ALA A 693 7.86 -19.85 6.66
C ALA A 693 9.40 -19.87 6.55
N GLN A 694 9.99 -18.77 6.08
CA GLN A 694 11.45 -18.63 5.97
C GLN A 694 12.11 -18.64 7.36
N ARG A 695 11.53 -17.95 8.35
CA ARG A 695 12.05 -17.95 9.73
C ARG A 695 12.07 -19.35 10.33
N LEU A 696 11.06 -20.18 10.06
CA LEU A 696 11.00 -21.56 10.54
C LEU A 696 12.09 -22.45 9.93
N GLU A 697 12.42 -22.26 8.65
CA GLU A 697 13.52 -22.98 8.00
C GLU A 697 14.87 -22.59 8.61
N ILE A 698 15.12 -21.28 8.73
CA ILE A 698 16.34 -20.74 9.36
C ILE A 698 16.46 -21.24 10.80
N ALA A 699 15.38 -21.22 11.58
CA ALA A 699 15.34 -21.72 12.95
C ALA A 699 15.77 -23.20 13.04
N GLY A 700 15.33 -24.02 12.07
CA GLY A 700 15.74 -25.43 11.97
C GLY A 700 17.23 -25.59 11.72
N ILE A 701 17.81 -24.79 10.83
CA ILE A 701 19.25 -24.82 10.48
C ILE A 701 20.11 -24.44 11.69
N VAL A 702 19.75 -23.35 12.39
CA VAL A 702 20.50 -22.89 13.56
C VAL A 702 20.42 -23.91 14.71
N ASN A 703 19.23 -24.47 14.97
CA ASN A 703 19.10 -25.53 15.98
C ASN A 703 19.88 -26.80 15.58
N GLN A 704 19.93 -27.14 14.29
CA GLN A 704 20.71 -28.29 13.82
C GLN A 704 22.21 -28.11 14.09
N PHE A 705 22.76 -26.92 13.84
CA PHE A 705 24.16 -26.63 14.21
C PHE A 705 24.41 -26.84 15.71
N VAL A 706 23.49 -26.38 16.58
CA VAL A 706 23.61 -26.61 18.02
C VAL A 706 23.59 -28.11 18.35
N LYS A 707 22.70 -28.89 17.72
CA LYS A 707 22.65 -30.35 17.90
C LYS A 707 23.95 -31.02 17.48
N ASP A 708 24.53 -30.62 16.35
CA ASP A 708 25.79 -31.17 15.87
C ASP A 708 26.92 -30.89 16.86
N VAL A 709 27.00 -29.67 17.40
CA VAL A 709 27.92 -29.32 18.50
C VAL A 709 27.68 -30.20 19.74
N LYS A 710 26.42 -30.37 20.17
CA LYS A 710 26.07 -31.17 21.36
C LYS A 710 26.30 -32.68 21.18
N ASN A 711 26.23 -33.17 19.94
CA ASN A 711 26.49 -34.57 19.61
C ASN A 711 27.98 -34.89 19.73
N GLU A 712 28.84 -33.98 19.30
CA GLU A 712 30.30 -34.08 19.44
C GLU A 712 30.76 -33.82 20.88
N ASP A 713 30.19 -32.79 21.54
CA ASP A 713 30.48 -32.45 22.93
C ASP A 713 29.20 -32.14 23.73
N LYS A 714 28.80 -33.10 24.57
CA LYS A 714 27.62 -32.99 25.43
C LYS A 714 27.74 -31.90 26.50
N ASP A 715 28.94 -31.41 26.79
CA ASP A 715 29.20 -30.32 27.73
C ASP A 715 29.49 -28.99 27.05
N ALA A 716 29.49 -28.95 25.71
CA ALA A 716 29.68 -27.73 24.95
C ALA A 716 28.72 -26.62 25.40
N LYS A 717 29.28 -25.42 25.50
CA LYS A 717 28.65 -24.20 25.99
C LYS A 717 28.32 -23.35 24.76
N VAL A 718 27.04 -23.27 24.40
CA VAL A 718 26.60 -22.49 23.23
C VAL A 718 25.63 -21.40 23.67
N VAL A 719 25.84 -20.19 23.15
CA VAL A 719 24.96 -19.03 23.32
C VAL A 719 24.51 -18.61 21.94
N LEU A 720 23.20 -18.66 21.68
CA LEU A 720 22.60 -18.00 20.53
C LEU A 720 22.11 -16.64 20.99
N LEU A 721 22.45 -15.59 20.25
CA LEU A 721 21.97 -14.24 20.51
C LEU A 721 21.61 -13.52 19.21
N GLY A 722 20.87 -12.43 19.31
CA GLY A 722 20.56 -11.55 18.18
C GLY A 722 19.08 -11.28 18.02
N ASP A 723 18.74 -10.68 16.89
CA ASP A 723 17.38 -10.40 16.47
C ASP A 723 16.82 -11.61 15.70
N PHE A 724 15.89 -12.34 16.32
CA PHE A 724 15.23 -13.49 15.69
C PHE A 724 13.98 -13.09 14.90
N ASN A 725 13.60 -11.80 14.92
CA ASN A 725 12.44 -11.24 14.25
C ASN A 725 11.13 -11.97 14.55
N ASP A 726 11.03 -12.55 15.76
CA ASP A 726 9.84 -13.25 16.20
C ASP A 726 9.80 -13.37 17.72
N PHE A 727 8.61 -13.64 18.27
CA PHE A 727 8.36 -13.54 19.71
C PHE A 727 8.71 -14.83 20.47
N GLU A 728 8.90 -14.75 21.79
CA GLU A 728 9.34 -15.88 22.62
C GLU A 728 8.38 -17.08 22.59
N PHE A 729 7.09 -16.83 22.33
CA PHE A 729 6.04 -17.85 22.31
C PHE A 729 5.78 -18.46 20.93
N THR A 730 6.38 -17.93 19.85
CA THR A 730 6.08 -18.37 18.48
C THR A 730 6.69 -19.72 18.14
N LYS A 731 6.23 -20.30 17.02
CA LYS A 731 6.76 -21.56 16.48
C LYS A 731 8.24 -21.44 16.11
N THR A 732 8.69 -20.27 15.64
CA THR A 732 10.09 -19.98 15.31
C THR A 732 10.98 -20.17 16.53
N LEU A 733 10.68 -19.51 17.66
CA LEU A 733 11.52 -19.62 18.86
C LEU A 733 11.42 -21.01 19.51
N LYS A 734 10.24 -21.65 19.48
CA LYS A 734 10.10 -23.07 19.87
C LYS A 734 11.03 -23.97 19.03
N LYS A 735 11.17 -23.70 17.73
CA LYS A 735 12.03 -24.45 16.79
C LYS A 735 13.52 -24.20 17.02
N VAL A 736 13.93 -22.95 17.23
CA VAL A 736 15.33 -22.59 17.57
C VAL A 736 15.74 -23.25 18.89
N LYS A 737 14.87 -23.17 19.91
CA LYS A 737 15.11 -23.69 21.27
C LYS A 737 15.37 -25.20 21.26
N GLY A 738 14.55 -25.95 20.52
CA GLY A 738 14.64 -27.41 20.48
C GLY A 738 14.59 -28.02 21.88
N ASN A 739 15.36 -29.08 22.10
CA ASN A 739 15.54 -29.70 23.43
C ASN A 739 16.86 -29.29 24.09
N GLU A 740 17.72 -28.58 23.37
CA GLU A 740 19.13 -28.35 23.72
C GLU A 740 19.35 -27.04 24.47
N LEU A 741 18.45 -26.07 24.28
CA LEU A 741 18.59 -24.69 24.74
C LEU A 741 17.46 -24.28 25.70
N THR A 742 17.76 -23.28 26.52
CA THR A 742 16.80 -22.49 27.29
C THR A 742 16.83 -21.06 26.75
N ASN A 743 15.66 -20.49 26.46
CA ASN A 743 15.55 -19.08 26.08
C ASN A 743 15.53 -18.24 27.35
N MET A 744 16.59 -17.46 27.59
CA MET A 744 16.73 -16.72 28.84
C MET A 744 15.69 -15.60 28.96
N ILE A 745 15.09 -15.13 27.86
CA ILE A 745 13.99 -14.15 27.94
C ILE A 745 12.79 -14.70 28.73
N GLU A 746 12.56 -16.02 28.69
CA GLU A 746 11.49 -16.68 29.46
C GLU A 746 11.72 -16.58 30.99
N GLU A 747 12.94 -16.24 31.45
CA GLU A 747 13.31 -16.04 32.87
C GLU A 747 13.18 -14.57 33.32
N VAL A 748 13.03 -13.62 32.39
CA VAL A 748 12.81 -12.20 32.69
C VAL A 748 11.37 -12.03 33.21
N PRO A 749 11.06 -11.18 34.20
CA PRO A 749 9.67 -10.91 34.60
C PRO A 749 8.83 -10.42 33.42
N PHE A 750 7.58 -10.87 33.30
CA PHE A 750 6.73 -10.53 32.14
C PHE A 750 6.67 -9.02 31.85
N LYS A 751 6.58 -8.18 32.89
CA LYS A 751 6.54 -6.72 32.75
C LYS A 751 7.82 -6.07 32.21
N GLU A 752 8.92 -6.81 32.09
CA GLU A 752 10.18 -6.34 31.51
C GLU A 752 10.47 -7.02 30.16
N ARG A 753 9.57 -7.89 29.65
CA ARG A 753 9.77 -8.63 28.39
C ARG A 753 9.38 -7.80 27.17
N TYR A 754 10.23 -6.85 26.81
CA TYR A 754 10.14 -6.14 25.54
C TYR A 754 11.51 -5.64 25.11
N THR A 755 11.82 -5.79 23.83
CA THR A 755 13.03 -5.26 23.19
C THR A 755 12.72 -4.36 21.99
N TYR A 756 11.46 -4.33 21.55
CA TYR A 756 11.02 -3.59 20.38
C TYR A 756 9.62 -3.02 20.62
N SER A 757 9.29 -1.92 19.95
CA SER A 757 7.95 -1.31 19.99
C SER A 757 7.44 -1.11 18.58
N TYR A 758 6.28 -1.69 18.28
CA TYR A 758 5.65 -1.57 16.97
C TYR A 758 4.17 -1.26 17.16
N GLN A 759 3.72 -0.13 16.61
CA GLN A 759 2.31 0.24 16.63
C GLN A 759 1.71 0.31 18.05
N GLY A 760 2.48 0.64 19.10
CA GLY A 760 1.98 0.64 20.48
C GLY A 760 1.98 -0.73 21.18
N ASN A 761 2.43 -1.78 20.49
CA ASN A 761 2.73 -3.07 21.08
C ASN A 761 4.20 -3.12 21.49
N ALA A 762 4.46 -3.41 22.76
CA ALA A 762 5.77 -3.80 23.24
C ALA A 762 5.99 -5.30 22.96
N GLN A 763 7.10 -5.62 22.31
CA GLN A 763 7.39 -6.93 21.72
C GLN A 763 8.82 -7.36 22.06
N VAL A 764 9.10 -8.65 22.08
CA VAL A 764 10.48 -9.18 22.12
C VAL A 764 10.85 -9.68 20.73
N LEU A 765 11.91 -9.14 20.15
CA LEU A 765 12.53 -9.67 18.93
C LEU A 765 13.97 -10.15 19.19
N ASP A 766 14.63 -9.58 20.20
CA ASP A 766 16.00 -9.91 20.58
C ASP A 766 16.00 -10.97 21.68
N HIS A 767 16.68 -12.08 21.41
CA HIS A 767 16.74 -13.19 22.35
C HIS A 767 18.18 -13.56 22.66
N ILE A 768 18.37 -14.13 23.86
CA ILE A 768 19.57 -14.89 24.20
C ILE A 768 19.14 -16.28 24.66
N LEU A 769 19.52 -17.30 23.91
CA LEU A 769 19.32 -18.71 24.25
C LEU A 769 20.66 -19.32 24.65
N VAL A 770 20.67 -20.13 25.70
CA VAL A 770 21.89 -20.81 26.17
C VAL A 770 21.65 -22.31 26.25
N THR A 771 22.70 -23.11 26.10
CA THR A 771 22.59 -24.56 26.32
C THR A 771 22.10 -24.86 27.74
N ASN A 772 21.29 -25.91 27.90
CA ASN A 772 20.63 -26.23 29.17
C ASN A 772 21.59 -26.40 30.36
N ASN A 773 22.84 -26.82 30.11
CA ASN A 773 23.89 -26.93 31.13
C ASN A 773 24.40 -25.57 31.66
N MET A 774 24.07 -24.47 30.99
CA MET A 774 24.38 -23.09 31.38
C MET A 774 23.19 -22.39 32.05
N ALA A 775 21.95 -22.70 31.68
CA ALA A 775 20.74 -21.95 32.03
C ALA A 775 20.65 -21.51 33.51
N LYS A 776 20.79 -22.46 34.45
CA LYS A 776 20.71 -22.16 35.91
C LYS A 776 21.83 -21.27 36.45
N LYS A 777 22.89 -21.05 35.67
CA LYS A 777 24.06 -20.24 36.02
C LYS A 777 24.12 -18.95 35.21
N THR A 778 23.08 -18.69 34.43
CA THR A 778 22.95 -17.52 33.58
C THR A 778 21.92 -16.58 34.20
N LYS A 779 22.32 -15.35 34.45
CA LYS A 779 21.40 -14.22 34.68
C LYS A 779 21.20 -13.49 33.37
N VAL A 780 20.04 -12.88 33.22
CA VAL A 780 19.65 -12.10 32.04
C VAL A 780 19.04 -10.78 32.50
N ASP A 781 19.25 -9.75 31.69
CA ASP A 781 18.67 -8.43 31.85
C ASP A 781 18.38 -7.86 30.46
N ILE A 782 17.19 -7.27 30.29
CA ILE A 782 16.87 -6.48 29.11
C ILE A 782 17.03 -5.03 29.55
N VAL A 783 17.86 -4.26 28.84
CA VAL A 783 18.24 -2.92 29.31
C VAL A 783 17.44 -1.89 28.53
N HIS A 784 16.35 -1.40 29.13
CA HIS A 784 15.37 -0.54 28.48
C HIS A 784 15.91 0.88 28.28
N ILE A 785 16.46 1.16 27.08
CA ILE A 785 17.13 2.43 26.73
C ILE A 785 16.70 2.98 25.37
N ASN A 786 15.96 2.20 24.59
CA ASN A 786 15.72 2.42 23.17
C ASN A 786 14.25 2.27 22.81
N SER A 787 13.67 1.06 22.89
CA SER A 787 12.41 0.72 22.22
C SER A 787 11.19 1.57 22.64
N GLN A 788 11.23 2.08 23.87
CA GLN A 788 10.16 2.90 24.46
C GLN A 788 10.48 4.40 24.46
N PHE A 789 11.53 4.83 23.75
CA PHE A 789 12.02 6.21 23.74
C PHE A 789 12.09 6.79 22.32
N MET A 790 12.18 8.13 22.22
CA MET A 790 12.55 8.83 20.98
C MET A 790 14.02 9.26 21.03
N GLU A 791 14.57 9.74 19.92
CA GLU A 791 15.95 10.24 19.87
C GLU A 791 16.21 11.37 20.87
N GLU A 792 15.23 12.26 21.08
CA GLU A 792 15.25 13.36 22.05
C GLU A 792 15.44 12.87 23.48
N HIS A 793 15.03 11.64 23.76
CA HIS A 793 15.17 10.97 25.05
C HIS A 793 16.48 10.17 25.16
N GLY A 794 17.31 10.15 24.11
CA GLY A 794 18.60 9.47 24.07
C GLY A 794 18.60 8.12 23.35
N ARG A 795 17.52 7.77 22.64
CA ARG A 795 17.43 6.54 21.85
C ARG A 795 18.59 6.44 20.83
N ALA A 796 19.22 5.28 20.79
CA ALA A 796 20.35 4.97 19.91
C ALA A 796 19.99 3.97 18.80
N SER A 797 18.97 3.14 19.03
CA SER A 797 18.42 2.15 18.11
C SER A 797 16.92 1.99 18.41
N ASP A 798 16.16 1.39 17.51
CA ASP A 798 14.81 0.87 17.75
C ASP A 798 14.72 -0.37 18.66
N HIS A 799 15.85 -1.01 18.97
CA HIS A 799 15.92 -2.21 19.80
C HIS A 799 16.59 -1.97 21.17
N ASP A 800 16.03 -2.52 22.24
CA ASP A 800 16.72 -2.62 23.52
C ASP A 800 17.74 -3.78 23.51
N PRO A 801 18.97 -3.54 23.99
CA PRO A 801 19.96 -4.59 24.11
C PRO A 801 19.61 -5.58 25.24
N VAL A 802 19.97 -6.85 25.02
CA VAL A 802 19.85 -7.92 26.01
C VAL A 802 21.24 -8.31 26.48
N VAL A 803 21.44 -8.44 27.79
CA VAL A 803 22.72 -8.85 28.38
C VAL A 803 22.54 -10.06 29.30
N ILE A 804 23.48 -10.99 29.21
CA ILE A 804 23.60 -12.09 30.16
C ILE A 804 24.91 -12.01 30.95
N GLN A 805 24.88 -12.57 32.16
CA GLN A 805 26.05 -12.89 32.96
C GLN A 805 26.03 -14.38 33.25
N VAL A 806 27.08 -15.09 32.84
CA VAL A 806 27.14 -16.54 32.97
C VAL A 806 28.43 -17.00 33.65
N LYS A 807 28.27 -17.91 34.60
CA LYS A 807 29.39 -18.63 35.20
C LYS A 807 29.75 -19.86 34.36
N LEU A 808 30.91 -19.84 33.73
CA LEU A 808 31.49 -21.01 33.07
C LEU A 808 32.22 -21.85 34.12
N ASP A 809 31.75 -23.07 34.37
CA ASP A 809 32.47 -24.00 35.24
C ASP A 809 33.62 -24.65 34.47
N LYS A 810 34.70 -24.93 35.20
CA LYS A 810 35.79 -25.74 34.66
C LYS A 810 35.29 -27.13 34.34
N VAL A 811 35.48 -27.60 33.11
CA VAL A 811 35.29 -29.02 32.79
C VAL A 811 36.28 -29.79 33.67
N ARG A 812 35.76 -30.68 34.52
CA ARG A 812 36.56 -31.47 35.46
C ARG A 812 37.29 -32.60 34.76
#